data_AF-A0A918T349-F1
#
_entry.id   AF-A0A918T349-F1
#
_cell.length_a   1.000
_cell.length_b   1.000
_cell.length_c   1.000
_cell.angle_alpha   90.00
_cell.angle_beta   90.00
_cell.angle_gamma   90.00
#
_symmetry.space_group_name_H-M   'P 1'
#
loop_
_entity.id
_entity.type
_entity.pdbx_description
1 polymer ?
#
loop_
_entity_poly.entity_id
_entity_poly.type
_entity_poly.pdbx_seq_one_letter_code
_entity_poly.pdbx_strand_id
1 'polypeptide(L)'
;MCLALAAALTLASASALAAEVCTTNGDATRPALASGTEALACGENAYAEGDHSTAVGASSTAIGIGASAFGSGAFAFGNNALATGFNAVANGTNAVATGANAQATASDSAAFGSAALAAGIDSLAAGANAQANGANSTAVGANSWATGSDSVAIGEGSRATGAGSVAIGGMSGADTALASGMNSTALGGGTWATGDNSTALGNFSYAAGVSSTAVGQGAAAVGALSAVFGADAVATAVNSVALGTDSLANRADSVSVGRVGSERQIVNVAAGTADTDAVNMAQLNAVAATAEATSQFFTATGEGTALANGLDATAAGSNALADADYSTAFGASSTALGLGSSAFGSGSFALGDYSLAAGFNAVAAGLNAVATGANASASGDNSAAFGSAASAGGVSSTALGANSAATGDQSIAIGAGSEASGAGSVAIGGMSGGDTALASGVNSTALGGGTWATGANSTALGNFAFAAGASSTAVGQASWAAGALSAAFGANAVALATNSVALGTGSRADRADSVSIGNATTQRQLVNVAAGTEDTDAVNLAQLKAVATAASTTSQFFTASGEGTALANGLDATAAGSDALADADYSTAFGASSTALGLGSSAFGSGAFALGDYSFAAGFNAVADGLNAVAVGSNASATGAGSAAFGSASLATGANSLAGGANAHAGGANSTALGANAAATGDESIAIGQGSAATGAGSVAIGGMSGGDTALASGVNSTALGGGTWATGENSTALGNFAYAAGASSSAVGQGSAAVAALSAAFGADAVALATNSVALGTDSLADRADSVSVGRVGYERQIVNVAAGTADTDAVNVAQLNALASASTISSTMQMDMVARMLGGGASYTGGVLNAPTYSIQGSSFGNVGAAFAAVDVQLSDLRTTMASRIAAGTGDGLAVGGDSHARDTTDTAIGRNATVNAANSTAIGANSAIADTADNAVAVGADTTVTASGGTAIGQGATVTAQGSVALGQDSVADQANTVSVGSSDNQRRVTHVAAGTSATDATNVRQMQAGDAATLSSARTYTDTRSAQTLSSANAYTDARMSAMSDDFLSLRSDVGYRLDQQDHRIDQQGAMSAAMLNMATSAAGIRTQNRVGVGVGFQNGATAVSIGYQRALSERATVTIGGSASSDDTAIGAGVGFGW
;
A
#
# COMPACT_ATOMS: atom_id res chain seq x y z
N MET A 1 26.08 -21.14 -60.89
CA MET A 1 25.98 -21.45 -62.33
C MET A 1 24.58 -21.98 -62.59
N CYS A 2 23.93 -21.59 -63.69
CA CYS A 2 22.50 -21.89 -63.88
C CYS A 2 22.22 -23.36 -64.21
N LEU A 3 21.18 -23.89 -63.58
CA LEU A 3 20.04 -24.54 -64.23
C LEU A 3 20.37 -25.53 -65.38
N ALA A 4 20.79 -26.74 -65.02
CA ALA A 4 20.87 -27.86 -65.96
C ALA A 4 20.35 -29.17 -65.33
N LEU A 5 19.50 -29.88 -66.08
CA LEU A 5 19.21 -31.32 -65.96
C LEU A 5 18.70 -31.88 -64.61
N ALA A 6 17.54 -31.41 -64.16
CA ALA A 6 16.71 -32.16 -63.20
C ALA A 6 15.70 -33.11 -63.91
N ALA A 7 16.19 -34.10 -64.69
CA ALA A 7 15.42 -35.27 -65.18
C ALA A 7 16.26 -36.40 -65.86
N ALA A 8 16.46 -37.58 -65.21
CA ALA A 8 16.66 -39.00 -65.73
C ALA A 8 17.90 -39.93 -65.33
N LEU A 9 17.71 -40.96 -64.45
CA LEU A 9 18.16 -42.44 -64.34
C LEU A 9 19.68 -43.10 -64.46
N THR A 10 20.44 -43.55 -63.37
CA THR A 10 21.35 -44.82 -63.00
C THR A 10 22.95 -45.24 -63.15
N LEU A 11 23.62 -45.94 -62.12
CA LEU A 11 24.80 -47.01 -61.89
C LEU A 11 26.42 -46.85 -62.11
N ALA A 12 27.56 -47.63 -61.73
CA ALA A 12 28.16 -48.80 -60.87
C ALA A 12 29.82 -49.04 -60.81
N SER A 13 30.56 -49.95 -60.02
CA SER A 13 32.14 -50.17 -59.94
C SER A 13 32.91 -51.41 -59.15
N ALA A 14 34.32 -51.69 -59.17
CA ALA A 14 35.20 -52.75 -58.39
C ALA A 14 36.86 -52.81 -58.47
N SER A 15 37.75 -53.51 -57.60
CA SER A 15 39.31 -53.81 -57.69
C SER A 15 40.18 -54.66 -56.57
N ALA A 16 41.53 -55.10 -56.68
CA ALA A 16 42.49 -55.80 -55.63
C ALA A 16 44.10 -56.19 -55.84
N LEU A 17 44.98 -56.48 -54.78
CA LEU A 17 46.24 -57.43 -54.50
C LEU A 17 47.87 -57.15 -54.64
N ALA A 18 48.86 -57.64 -53.74
CA ALA A 18 50.45 -57.66 -53.81
C ALA A 18 51.42 -58.40 -52.69
N ALA A 19 52.83 -58.58 -52.77
CA ALA A 19 53.87 -59.18 -51.73
C ALA A 19 55.52 -59.20 -51.91
N GLU A 20 56.41 -59.57 -50.86
CA GLU A 20 57.86 -60.22 -50.74
C GLU A 20 59.35 -59.52 -50.53
N VAL A 21 60.44 -60.10 -49.81
CA VAL A 21 62.04 -59.99 -49.89
C VAL A 21 63.07 -60.14 -48.61
N CYS A 22 64.40 -60.66 -48.62
CA CYS A 22 65.56 -60.51 -47.55
C CYS A 22 67.13 -61.06 -47.67
N THR A 23 68.20 -60.47 -46.98
CA THR A 23 69.64 -60.84 -46.41
C THR A 23 70.74 -59.70 -46.53
N THR A 24 71.70 -59.47 -45.58
CA THR A 24 72.76 -58.39 -45.71
C THR A 24 74.18 -58.59 -45.08
N ASN A 25 75.22 -58.12 -45.79
CA ASN A 25 76.69 -58.23 -45.60
C ASN A 25 77.32 -58.09 -44.19
N GLY A 26 77.96 -59.18 -43.72
CA GLY A 26 78.97 -59.26 -42.65
C GLY A 26 79.64 -60.65 -42.69
N ASP A 27 80.89 -60.81 -42.25
CA ASP A 27 81.59 -62.10 -42.35
C ASP A 27 81.07 -63.13 -41.30
N ALA A 28 81.02 -64.40 -41.70
CA ALA A 28 79.99 -65.37 -41.28
C ALA A 28 80.19 -66.02 -39.90
N THR A 29 80.68 -65.28 -38.90
CA THR A 29 81.07 -65.84 -37.58
C THR A 29 79.95 -65.89 -36.53
N ARG A 30 78.87 -65.12 -36.68
CA ARG A 30 77.78 -65.01 -35.67
C ARG A 30 76.39 -64.89 -36.32
N PRO A 31 75.61 -65.99 -36.41
CA PRO A 31 74.25 -65.93 -36.94
C PRO A 31 73.28 -65.20 -35.99
N ALA A 32 72.10 -64.86 -36.52
CA ALA A 32 70.96 -64.37 -35.74
C ALA A 32 70.30 -65.52 -34.95
N LEU A 33 69.60 -65.19 -33.86
CA LEU A 33 68.88 -66.14 -33.02
C LEU A 33 67.45 -65.67 -32.73
N ALA A 34 66.48 -66.40 -33.26
CA ALA A 34 65.08 -66.34 -32.86
C ALA A 34 64.75 -67.55 -31.99
N SER A 35 64.08 -67.33 -30.86
CA SER A 35 63.70 -68.38 -29.91
C SER A 35 62.22 -68.38 -29.51
N GLY A 36 61.51 -67.27 -29.71
CA GLY A 36 60.05 -67.21 -29.60
C GLY A 36 59.33 -67.90 -30.78
N THR A 37 58.07 -68.28 -30.59
CA THR A 37 57.23 -68.83 -31.66
C THR A 37 56.87 -67.73 -32.68
N GLU A 38 56.87 -68.09 -33.97
CA GLU A 38 56.70 -67.15 -35.10
C GLU A 38 57.66 -65.94 -35.12
N ALA A 39 58.77 -66.00 -34.36
CA ALA A 39 59.73 -64.90 -34.26
C ALA A 39 60.75 -64.86 -35.42
N LEU A 40 61.19 -63.65 -35.78
CA LEU A 40 62.10 -63.40 -36.91
C LEU A 40 63.38 -62.67 -36.45
N ALA A 41 64.54 -63.32 -36.54
CA ALA A 41 65.84 -62.69 -36.27
C ALA A 41 66.71 -62.62 -37.54
N CYS A 42 67.23 -61.43 -37.89
CA CYS A 42 68.05 -61.22 -39.09
C CYS A 42 69.13 -60.14 -38.92
N GLY A 43 70.37 -60.57 -38.69
CA GLY A 43 71.53 -59.69 -38.51
C GLY A 43 72.59 -60.34 -37.61
N GLU A 44 73.83 -59.88 -37.67
CA GLU A 44 74.90 -60.44 -36.82
C GLU A 44 74.54 -60.27 -35.34
N ASN A 45 74.43 -61.38 -34.59
CA ASN A 45 74.07 -61.37 -33.17
C ASN A 45 72.68 -60.74 -32.86
N ALA A 46 71.75 -60.67 -33.82
CA ALA A 46 70.36 -60.28 -33.55
C ALA A 46 69.65 -61.32 -32.67
N TYR A 47 68.85 -60.88 -31.69
CA TYR A 47 68.18 -61.72 -30.69
C TYR A 47 66.68 -61.42 -30.56
N ALA A 48 65.83 -62.40 -30.86
CA ALA A 48 64.37 -62.32 -30.75
C ALA A 48 63.87 -63.42 -29.78
N GLU A 49 63.45 -63.03 -28.58
CA GLU A 49 63.08 -63.95 -27.50
C GLU A 49 61.56 -64.13 -27.36
N GLY A 50 60.79 -63.04 -27.43
CA GLY A 50 59.33 -63.09 -27.26
C GLY A 50 58.58 -63.75 -28.42
N ASP A 51 57.40 -64.31 -28.16
CA ASP A 51 56.51 -64.84 -29.21
C ASP A 51 56.08 -63.72 -30.17
N HIS A 52 56.05 -64.01 -31.47
CA HIS A 52 55.84 -63.09 -32.59
C HIS A 52 56.83 -61.90 -32.63
N SER A 53 57.96 -61.96 -31.91
CA SER A 53 58.94 -60.86 -31.89
C SER A 53 59.82 -60.81 -33.14
N THR A 54 60.33 -59.64 -33.49
CA THR A 54 61.20 -59.46 -34.67
C THR A 54 62.44 -58.63 -34.33
N ALA A 55 63.64 -59.17 -34.52
CA ALA A 55 64.91 -58.49 -34.24
C ALA A 55 65.81 -58.47 -35.50
N VAL A 56 66.02 -57.30 -36.09
CA VAL A 56 66.72 -57.13 -37.37
C VAL A 56 67.79 -56.05 -37.26
N GLY A 57 69.03 -56.39 -37.62
CA GLY A 57 70.21 -55.53 -37.45
C GLY A 57 71.18 -56.06 -36.39
N ALA A 58 72.43 -55.60 -36.44
CA ALA A 58 73.50 -56.21 -35.64
C ALA A 58 73.31 -55.98 -34.13
N SER A 59 73.26 -57.04 -33.32
CA SER A 59 72.96 -56.96 -31.88
C SER A 59 71.63 -56.26 -31.51
N SER A 60 70.64 -56.24 -32.41
CA SER A 60 69.26 -55.89 -32.05
C SER A 60 68.67 -56.92 -31.08
N THR A 61 67.83 -56.49 -30.14
CA THR A 61 67.24 -57.32 -29.07
C THR A 61 65.76 -57.02 -28.91
N ALA A 62 64.89 -58.01 -29.11
CA ALA A 62 63.45 -57.93 -28.85
C ALA A 62 63.04 -59.03 -27.84
N ILE A 63 62.55 -58.62 -26.67
CA ILE A 63 62.27 -59.52 -25.54
C ILE A 63 60.77 -59.63 -25.24
N GLY A 64 60.03 -58.52 -25.32
CA GLY A 64 58.59 -58.52 -25.07
C GLY A 64 57.79 -59.35 -26.09
N ILE A 65 56.61 -59.80 -25.70
CA ILE A 65 55.68 -60.51 -26.60
C ILE A 65 55.24 -59.52 -27.69
N GLY A 66 55.36 -59.92 -28.96
CA GLY A 66 55.12 -59.06 -30.12
C GLY A 66 56.07 -57.87 -30.26
N ALA A 67 57.18 -57.82 -29.50
CA ALA A 67 58.13 -56.72 -29.55
C ALA A 67 58.97 -56.75 -30.83
N SER A 68 59.42 -55.58 -31.28
CA SER A 68 60.12 -55.41 -32.56
C SER A 68 61.33 -54.49 -32.43
N ALA A 69 62.52 -54.99 -32.76
CA ALA A 69 63.79 -54.29 -32.68
C ALA A 69 64.47 -54.20 -34.06
N PHE A 70 64.39 -53.07 -34.76
CA PHE A 70 64.97 -52.88 -36.10
C PHE A 70 66.11 -51.85 -36.09
N GLY A 71 67.35 -52.29 -35.87
CA GLY A 71 68.53 -51.43 -35.88
C GLY A 71 69.70 -52.03 -35.10
N SER A 72 70.93 -51.59 -35.43
CA SER A 72 72.12 -52.08 -34.72
C SER A 72 72.07 -51.64 -33.24
N GLY A 73 72.09 -52.60 -32.30
CA GLY A 73 71.93 -52.32 -30.88
C GLY A 73 70.55 -51.82 -30.43
N ALA A 74 69.48 -51.96 -31.23
CA ALA A 74 68.12 -51.61 -30.79
C ALA A 74 67.60 -52.57 -29.70
N PHE A 75 66.88 -52.07 -28.69
CA PHE A 75 66.32 -52.85 -27.56
C PHE A 75 64.82 -52.57 -27.37
N ALA A 76 63.98 -53.60 -27.50
CA ALA A 76 62.56 -53.56 -27.17
C ALA A 76 62.26 -54.55 -26.02
N PHE A 77 62.04 -54.01 -24.81
CA PHE A 77 61.74 -54.79 -23.60
C PHE A 77 60.24 -54.96 -23.34
N GLY A 78 59.44 -53.92 -23.60
CA GLY A 78 58.00 -53.97 -23.33
C GLY A 78 57.24 -54.89 -24.27
N ASN A 79 56.13 -55.47 -23.79
CA ASN A 79 55.18 -56.14 -24.68
C ASN A 79 54.66 -55.15 -25.73
N ASN A 80 54.57 -55.61 -26.97
CA ASN A 80 54.18 -54.83 -28.15
C ASN A 80 55.09 -53.61 -28.44
N ALA A 81 56.26 -53.50 -27.79
CA ALA A 81 57.15 -52.34 -27.95
C ALA A 81 57.94 -52.39 -29.28
N LEU A 82 58.17 -51.23 -29.88
CA LEU A 82 58.83 -51.07 -31.19
C LEU A 82 60.07 -50.15 -31.06
N ALA A 83 61.28 -50.73 -31.07
CA ALA A 83 62.53 -49.99 -31.03
C ALA A 83 63.24 -50.04 -32.38
N THR A 84 63.41 -48.90 -33.06
CA THR A 84 64.00 -48.86 -34.42
C THR A 84 65.06 -47.77 -34.55
N GLY A 85 66.25 -48.12 -35.07
CA GLY A 85 67.43 -47.25 -35.12
C GLY A 85 68.57 -47.70 -34.19
N PHE A 86 69.74 -47.06 -34.32
CA PHE A 86 70.94 -47.43 -33.56
C PHE A 86 70.79 -47.12 -32.08
N ASN A 87 70.95 -48.11 -31.19
CA ASN A 87 70.73 -47.97 -29.74
C ASN A 87 69.33 -47.42 -29.35
N ALA A 88 68.29 -47.60 -30.17
CA ALA A 88 66.92 -47.24 -29.77
C ALA A 88 66.43 -48.13 -28.60
N VAL A 89 65.72 -47.58 -27.63
CA VAL A 89 65.26 -48.28 -26.41
C VAL A 89 63.76 -48.03 -26.16
N ALA A 90 62.96 -49.09 -26.19
CA ALA A 90 61.55 -49.07 -25.82
C ALA A 90 61.30 -49.99 -24.61
N ASN A 91 61.10 -49.39 -23.43
CA ASN A 91 60.94 -50.11 -22.16
C ASN A 91 59.48 -50.33 -21.75
N GLY A 92 58.60 -49.36 -22.01
CA GLY A 92 57.20 -49.45 -21.62
C GLY A 92 56.40 -50.43 -22.48
N THR A 93 55.28 -50.92 -21.94
CA THR A 93 54.26 -51.62 -22.74
C THR A 93 53.75 -50.68 -23.83
N ASN A 94 53.56 -51.20 -25.04
CA ASN A 94 53.18 -50.46 -26.25
C ASN A 94 54.17 -49.34 -26.69
N ALA A 95 55.32 -49.20 -26.03
CA ALA A 95 56.20 -48.05 -26.24
C ALA A 95 56.91 -48.10 -27.60
N VAL A 96 57.04 -46.94 -28.27
CA VAL A 96 57.64 -46.84 -29.61
C VAL A 96 58.86 -45.92 -29.58
N ALA A 97 60.06 -46.43 -29.80
CA ALA A 97 61.30 -45.66 -29.85
C ALA A 97 61.94 -45.75 -31.23
N THR A 98 61.78 -44.72 -32.07
CA THR A 98 62.25 -44.70 -33.47
C THR A 98 63.26 -43.57 -33.68
N GLY A 99 64.54 -43.90 -33.62
CA GLY A 99 65.67 -42.97 -33.80
C GLY A 99 66.93 -43.43 -33.09
N ALA A 100 68.08 -42.87 -33.48
CA ALA A 100 69.35 -43.26 -32.87
C ALA A 100 69.43 -42.80 -31.40
N ASN A 101 69.55 -43.73 -30.44
CA ASN A 101 69.44 -43.49 -28.99
C ASN A 101 68.06 -42.92 -28.55
N ALA A 102 67.00 -43.11 -29.34
CA ALA A 102 65.63 -42.78 -28.93
C ALA A 102 65.23 -43.62 -27.70
N GLN A 103 64.49 -43.04 -26.76
CA GLN A 103 64.12 -43.67 -25.49
C GLN A 103 62.64 -43.44 -25.18
N ALA A 104 61.84 -44.49 -25.31
CA ALA A 104 60.43 -44.52 -24.88
C ALA A 104 60.33 -45.35 -23.60
N THR A 105 60.26 -44.69 -22.45
CA THR A 105 60.60 -45.29 -21.14
C THR A 105 59.41 -45.61 -20.24
N ALA A 106 58.25 -45.01 -20.51
CA ALA A 106 56.99 -45.27 -19.80
C ALA A 106 55.99 -46.03 -20.70
N SER A 107 54.92 -46.58 -20.12
CA SER A 107 53.84 -47.21 -20.87
C SER A 107 53.20 -46.21 -21.85
N ASP A 108 52.86 -46.72 -23.03
CA ASP A 108 52.16 -46.01 -24.10
C ASP A 108 52.89 -44.73 -24.59
N SER A 109 54.16 -44.57 -24.20
CA SER A 109 55.03 -43.46 -24.60
C SER A 109 55.70 -43.69 -25.95
N ALA A 110 55.95 -42.62 -26.71
CA ALA A 110 56.51 -42.70 -28.04
C ALA A 110 57.61 -41.64 -28.29
N ALA A 111 58.81 -42.08 -28.66
CA ALA A 111 59.98 -41.26 -28.89
C ALA A 111 60.47 -41.39 -30.35
N PHE A 112 60.20 -40.39 -31.19
CA PHE A 112 60.56 -40.36 -32.62
C PHE A 112 61.67 -39.34 -32.87
N GLY A 113 62.93 -39.76 -32.92
CA GLY A 113 64.07 -38.90 -33.24
C GLY A 113 65.37 -39.32 -32.56
N SER A 114 66.50 -38.79 -33.03
CA SER A 114 67.81 -39.07 -32.42
C SER A 114 67.86 -38.52 -30.99
N ALA A 115 68.10 -39.36 -30.00
CA ALA A 115 68.07 -39.03 -28.57
C ALA A 115 66.76 -38.36 -28.09
N ALA A 116 65.64 -38.63 -28.76
CA ALA A 116 64.31 -38.29 -28.23
C ALA A 116 64.04 -39.07 -26.93
N LEU A 117 63.42 -38.44 -25.94
CA LEU A 117 63.06 -39.04 -24.65
C LEU A 117 61.58 -38.82 -24.35
N ALA A 118 60.80 -39.90 -24.36
CA ALA A 118 59.45 -39.95 -23.82
C ALA A 118 59.51 -40.66 -22.46
N ALA A 119 59.18 -39.93 -21.39
CA ALA A 119 59.35 -40.36 -20.00
C ALA A 119 58.09 -40.19 -19.14
N GLY A 120 57.12 -39.41 -19.59
CA GLY A 120 55.76 -39.45 -19.04
C GLY A 120 54.95 -40.64 -19.57
N ILE A 121 53.98 -41.10 -18.78
CA ILE A 121 52.92 -41.99 -19.30
C ILE A 121 52.12 -41.21 -20.36
N ASP A 122 51.69 -41.90 -21.43
CA ASP A 122 50.96 -41.30 -22.56
C ASP A 122 51.71 -40.12 -23.24
N SER A 123 53.04 -40.09 -23.17
CA SER A 123 53.86 -38.97 -23.66
C SER A 123 54.45 -39.19 -25.06
N LEU A 124 54.54 -38.12 -25.86
CA LEU A 124 55.05 -38.11 -27.23
C LEU A 124 56.24 -37.17 -27.38
N ALA A 125 57.44 -37.70 -27.66
CA ALA A 125 58.65 -36.94 -27.93
C ALA A 125 59.12 -37.13 -29.39
N ALA A 126 58.70 -36.25 -30.29
CA ALA A 126 58.98 -36.35 -31.73
C ALA A 126 59.97 -35.25 -32.20
N GLY A 127 61.26 -35.50 -32.06
CA GLY A 127 62.34 -34.63 -32.55
C GLY A 127 63.71 -35.01 -31.98
N ALA A 128 64.79 -34.56 -32.60
CA ALA A 128 66.13 -34.81 -32.07
C ALA A 128 66.31 -34.12 -30.71
N ASN A 129 66.68 -34.84 -29.65
CA ASN A 129 66.68 -34.37 -28.25
C ASN A 129 65.31 -33.82 -27.74
N ALA A 130 64.18 -34.17 -28.35
CA ALA A 130 62.86 -33.83 -27.80
C ALA A 130 62.65 -34.52 -26.44
N GLN A 131 62.02 -33.85 -25.48
CA GLN A 131 61.77 -34.38 -24.13
C GLN A 131 60.32 -34.19 -23.72
N ALA A 132 59.60 -35.30 -23.56
CA ALA A 132 58.23 -35.35 -23.05
C ALA A 132 58.24 -36.03 -21.68
N ASN A 133 58.44 -35.23 -20.62
CA ASN A 133 58.72 -35.71 -19.27
C ASN A 133 57.50 -35.66 -18.34
N GLY A 134 56.44 -34.92 -18.69
CA GLY A 134 55.18 -34.90 -17.96
C GLY A 134 54.22 -36.00 -18.44
N ALA A 135 53.31 -36.46 -17.58
CA ALA A 135 52.18 -37.29 -18.02
C ALA A 135 51.34 -36.54 -19.07
N ASN A 136 50.84 -37.25 -20.09
CA ASN A 136 50.12 -36.68 -21.24
C ASN A 136 50.91 -35.63 -22.06
N SER A 137 52.22 -35.47 -21.83
CA SER A 137 52.98 -34.37 -22.44
C SER A 137 53.41 -34.66 -23.88
N THR A 138 53.40 -33.64 -24.72
CA THR A 138 53.71 -33.73 -26.16
C THR A 138 54.80 -32.72 -26.53
N ALA A 139 55.99 -33.22 -26.88
CA ALA A 139 57.14 -32.46 -27.33
C ALA A 139 57.47 -32.79 -28.79
N VAL A 140 57.18 -31.90 -29.74
CA VAL A 140 57.33 -32.13 -31.19
C VAL A 140 58.24 -31.06 -31.80
N GLY A 141 59.47 -31.44 -32.14
CA GLY A 141 60.52 -30.55 -32.65
C GLY A 141 61.86 -30.83 -32.00
N ALA A 142 62.97 -30.55 -32.69
CA ALA A 142 64.29 -30.75 -32.13
C ALA A 142 64.50 -29.88 -30.88
N ASN A 143 65.05 -30.47 -29.81
CA ASN A 143 65.24 -29.84 -28.49
C ASN A 143 63.95 -29.32 -27.81
N SER A 144 62.74 -29.70 -28.28
CA SER A 144 61.48 -29.29 -27.65
C SER A 144 61.27 -29.98 -26.30
N TRP A 145 60.83 -29.25 -25.28
CA TRP A 145 60.68 -29.73 -23.89
C TRP A 145 59.25 -29.51 -23.39
N ALA A 146 58.48 -30.59 -23.26
CA ALA A 146 57.19 -30.62 -22.58
C ALA A 146 57.38 -31.32 -21.22
N THR A 147 57.31 -30.55 -20.13
CA THR A 147 57.73 -31.01 -18.79
C THR A 147 56.69 -30.82 -17.69
N GLY A 148 55.65 -30.00 -17.93
CA GLY A 148 54.44 -30.03 -17.10
C GLY A 148 53.55 -31.23 -17.46
N SER A 149 52.65 -31.63 -16.57
CA SER A 149 51.56 -32.52 -16.97
C SER A 149 50.70 -31.84 -18.04
N ASP A 150 50.17 -32.61 -18.98
CA ASP A 150 49.23 -32.14 -20.00
C ASP A 150 49.81 -31.00 -20.88
N SER A 151 51.14 -30.88 -20.93
CA SER A 151 51.85 -29.78 -21.58
C SER A 151 52.23 -30.09 -23.02
N VAL A 152 52.17 -29.08 -23.88
CA VAL A 152 52.35 -29.22 -25.34
C VAL A 152 53.43 -28.23 -25.83
N ALA A 153 54.60 -28.75 -26.20
CA ALA A 153 55.70 -28.00 -26.79
C ALA A 153 55.86 -28.39 -28.27
N ILE A 154 55.59 -27.47 -29.21
CA ILE A 154 55.69 -27.75 -30.66
C ILE A 154 56.56 -26.68 -31.35
N GLY A 155 57.63 -27.13 -32.00
CA GLY A 155 58.64 -26.30 -32.65
C GLY A 155 60.04 -26.49 -32.07
N GLU A 156 61.08 -26.14 -32.82
CA GLU A 156 62.47 -26.25 -32.36
C GLU A 156 62.69 -25.48 -31.04
N GLY A 157 63.22 -26.18 -30.03
CA GLY A 157 63.56 -25.62 -28.73
C GLY A 157 62.39 -25.03 -27.94
N SER A 158 61.14 -25.25 -28.35
CA SER A 158 59.93 -24.81 -27.64
C SER A 158 59.82 -25.46 -26.25
N ARG A 159 59.27 -24.73 -25.27
CA ARG A 159 59.31 -25.11 -23.84
C ARG A 159 57.96 -24.90 -23.17
N ALA A 160 57.24 -25.99 -22.91
CA ALA A 160 56.02 -26.02 -22.12
C ALA A 160 56.35 -26.62 -20.74
N THR A 161 56.53 -25.76 -19.74
CA THR A 161 57.02 -26.16 -18.40
C THR A 161 55.99 -25.99 -17.29
N GLY A 162 54.92 -25.23 -17.52
CA GLY A 162 53.76 -25.19 -16.63
C GLY A 162 52.84 -26.40 -16.83
N ALA A 163 52.10 -26.81 -15.81
CA ALA A 163 51.01 -27.77 -15.99
C ALA A 163 49.92 -27.17 -16.90
N GLY A 164 49.41 -27.95 -17.85
CA GLY A 164 48.46 -27.49 -18.88
C GLY A 164 48.99 -26.40 -19.82
N SER A 165 50.31 -26.17 -19.87
CA SER A 165 50.90 -25.10 -20.69
C SER A 165 51.11 -25.50 -22.15
N VAL A 166 50.97 -24.53 -23.05
CA VAL A 166 51.05 -24.72 -24.51
C VAL A 166 52.06 -23.74 -25.11
N ALA A 167 53.19 -24.25 -25.59
CA ALA A 167 54.26 -23.49 -26.23
C ALA A 167 54.41 -23.93 -27.70
N ILE A 168 53.91 -23.14 -28.65
CA ILE A 168 53.91 -23.47 -30.07
C ILE A 168 54.67 -22.40 -30.85
N GLY A 169 55.89 -22.70 -31.27
CA GLY A 169 56.76 -21.79 -32.01
C GLY A 169 58.24 -22.12 -31.84
N GLY A 170 58.90 -22.46 -32.94
CA GLY A 170 60.35 -22.68 -32.98
C GLY A 170 61.08 -21.50 -33.65
N MET A 171 62.23 -21.12 -33.10
CA MET A 171 63.22 -20.24 -33.70
C MET A 171 64.62 -20.74 -33.32
N SER A 172 65.57 -20.70 -34.25
CA SER A 172 66.92 -21.21 -34.02
C SER A 172 67.72 -20.26 -33.12
N GLY A 173 67.70 -20.50 -31.81
CA GLY A 173 68.36 -19.64 -30.82
C GLY A 173 67.87 -19.85 -29.39
N ALA A 174 68.04 -18.84 -28.54
CA ALA A 174 67.48 -18.81 -27.18
C ALA A 174 66.01 -18.34 -27.13
N ASP A 175 65.55 -17.68 -28.19
CA ASP A 175 64.26 -17.00 -28.27
C ASP A 175 63.16 -17.93 -28.83
N THR A 176 62.91 -19.03 -28.13
CA THR A 176 61.86 -20.01 -28.49
C THR A 176 60.54 -19.69 -27.79
N ALA A 177 59.45 -20.36 -28.18
CA ALA A 177 58.19 -20.27 -27.43
C ALA A 177 58.36 -20.87 -26.03
N LEU A 178 58.03 -20.09 -24.99
CA LEU A 178 58.13 -20.46 -23.58
C LEU A 178 56.78 -20.22 -22.89
N ALA A 179 56.12 -21.31 -22.50
CA ALA A 179 54.92 -21.29 -21.67
C ALA A 179 55.28 -21.91 -20.30
N SER A 180 55.50 -21.06 -19.30
CA SER A 180 56.02 -21.48 -17.99
C SER A 180 55.05 -21.28 -16.82
N GLY A 181 54.03 -20.43 -16.98
CA GLY A 181 52.92 -20.35 -16.03
C GLY A 181 51.96 -21.53 -16.16
N MET A 182 51.20 -21.83 -15.11
CA MET A 182 50.11 -22.81 -15.17
C MET A 182 49.05 -22.36 -16.18
N ASN A 183 48.58 -23.28 -17.03
CA ASN A 183 47.65 -23.01 -18.14
C ASN A 183 48.09 -21.89 -19.11
N SER A 184 49.39 -21.53 -19.14
CA SER A 184 49.89 -20.45 -19.99
C SER A 184 49.97 -20.88 -21.47
N THR A 185 49.72 -19.95 -22.38
CA THR A 185 49.76 -20.19 -23.84
C THR A 185 50.71 -19.22 -24.52
N ALA A 186 51.75 -19.74 -25.18
CA ALA A 186 52.73 -19.00 -25.97
C ALA A 186 52.70 -19.48 -27.43
N LEU A 187 52.23 -18.63 -28.36
CA LEU A 187 52.03 -18.97 -29.77
C LEU A 187 52.80 -18.01 -30.69
N GLY A 188 53.96 -18.47 -31.17
CA GLY A 188 54.89 -17.77 -32.06
C GLY A 188 56.36 -17.92 -31.64
N GLY A 189 57.30 -17.65 -32.55
CA GLY A 189 58.72 -17.58 -32.19
C GLY A 189 59.00 -16.48 -31.16
N GLY A 190 59.88 -16.73 -30.19
CA GLY A 190 60.20 -15.80 -29.10
C GLY A 190 59.04 -15.43 -28.17
N THR A 191 57.93 -16.17 -28.17
CA THR A 191 56.76 -15.82 -27.34
C THR A 191 56.88 -16.35 -25.92
N TRP A 192 56.70 -15.48 -24.93
CA TRP A 192 56.93 -15.80 -23.52
C TRP A 192 55.64 -15.57 -22.71
N ALA A 193 54.97 -16.65 -22.33
CA ALA A 193 53.82 -16.66 -21.44
C ALA A 193 54.26 -17.17 -20.06
N THR A 194 54.62 -16.24 -19.17
CA THR A 194 55.31 -16.55 -17.90
C THR A 194 54.44 -16.34 -16.65
N GLY A 195 53.29 -15.69 -16.79
CA GLY A 195 52.28 -15.60 -15.74
C GLY A 195 51.29 -16.77 -15.79
N ASP A 196 50.71 -17.14 -14.64
CA ASP A 196 49.64 -18.13 -14.59
C ASP A 196 48.39 -17.63 -15.34
N ASN A 197 47.77 -18.53 -16.13
CA ASN A 197 46.71 -18.24 -17.10
C ASN A 197 47.06 -17.14 -18.13
N SER A 198 48.34 -16.83 -18.37
CA SER A 198 48.72 -15.78 -19.34
C SER A 198 48.73 -16.29 -20.79
N THR A 199 48.47 -15.38 -21.74
CA THR A 199 48.44 -15.69 -23.18
C THR A 199 49.31 -14.71 -23.97
N ALA A 200 50.34 -15.21 -24.66
CA ALA A 200 51.22 -14.48 -25.56
C ALA A 200 51.04 -14.97 -27.00
N LEU A 201 50.62 -14.09 -27.91
CA LEU A 201 50.30 -14.40 -29.30
C LEU A 201 50.96 -13.43 -30.28
N GLY A 202 51.82 -13.95 -31.16
CA GLY A 202 52.58 -13.19 -32.15
C GLY A 202 54.04 -13.00 -31.75
N ASN A 203 54.95 -12.97 -32.73
CA ASN A 203 56.40 -13.08 -32.52
C ASN A 203 56.96 -12.07 -31.48
N PHE A 204 57.77 -12.55 -30.54
CA PHE A 204 58.30 -11.75 -29.41
C PHE A 204 57.25 -11.10 -28.48
N SER A 205 56.00 -11.58 -28.46
CA SER A 205 55.03 -11.16 -27.43
C SER A 205 55.38 -11.72 -26.05
N TYR A 206 55.11 -10.93 -25.01
CA TYR A 206 55.44 -11.23 -23.62
C TYR A 206 54.24 -10.99 -22.71
N ALA A 207 53.68 -12.06 -22.15
CA ALA A 207 52.59 -12.04 -21.18
C ALA A 207 53.12 -12.49 -19.81
N ALA A 208 53.53 -11.50 -19.01
CA ALA A 208 54.22 -11.71 -17.74
C ALA A 208 53.30 -11.62 -16.51
N GLY A 209 52.22 -10.83 -16.61
CA GLY A 209 51.24 -10.70 -15.55
C GLY A 209 50.37 -11.94 -15.42
N VAL A 210 49.93 -12.27 -14.20
CA VAL A 210 48.91 -13.29 -13.96
C VAL A 210 47.62 -12.90 -14.69
N SER A 211 47.07 -13.84 -15.46
CA SER A 211 45.92 -13.64 -16.35
C SER A 211 46.06 -12.47 -17.34
N SER A 212 47.29 -12.14 -17.75
CA SER A 212 47.55 -11.12 -18.78
C SER A 212 47.48 -11.68 -20.20
N THR A 213 47.14 -10.82 -21.16
CA THR A 213 46.99 -11.18 -22.58
C THR A 213 47.79 -10.22 -23.47
N ALA A 214 48.75 -10.73 -24.22
CA ALA A 214 49.57 -9.98 -25.17
C ALA A 214 49.33 -10.48 -26.60
N VAL A 215 48.77 -9.64 -27.47
CA VAL A 215 48.45 -9.98 -28.87
C VAL A 215 49.07 -8.95 -29.81
N GLY A 216 50.09 -9.37 -30.56
CA GLY A 216 50.86 -8.55 -31.50
C GLY A 216 52.35 -8.89 -31.44
N GLN A 217 53.09 -8.59 -32.52
CA GLN A 217 54.55 -8.72 -32.47
C GLN A 217 55.12 -7.72 -31.44
N GLY A 218 56.00 -8.16 -30.54
CA GLY A 218 56.55 -7.30 -29.48
C GLY A 218 55.56 -6.82 -28.41
N ALA A 219 54.30 -7.29 -28.42
CA ALA A 219 53.28 -6.88 -27.46
C ALA A 219 53.66 -7.33 -26.03
N ALA A 220 53.62 -6.41 -25.04
CA ALA A 220 54.07 -6.69 -23.68
C ALA A 220 53.00 -6.41 -22.60
N ALA A 221 52.32 -7.46 -22.15
CA ALA A 221 51.31 -7.42 -21.09
C ALA A 221 51.97 -7.81 -19.75
N VAL A 222 52.50 -6.81 -19.05
CA VAL A 222 53.34 -7.00 -17.85
C VAL A 222 52.54 -6.89 -16.56
N GLY A 223 51.49 -6.05 -16.53
CA GLY A 223 50.60 -5.94 -15.38
C GLY A 223 49.71 -7.18 -15.21
N ALA A 224 49.38 -7.55 -13.96
CA ALA A 224 48.33 -8.55 -13.71
C ALA A 224 46.98 -8.06 -14.28
N LEU A 225 46.18 -8.96 -14.87
CA LEU A 225 44.95 -8.64 -15.60
C LEU A 225 45.13 -7.62 -16.76
N SER A 226 46.36 -7.35 -17.22
CA SER A 226 46.58 -6.41 -18.33
C SER A 226 46.33 -7.07 -19.70
N ALA A 227 45.83 -6.27 -20.65
CA ALA A 227 45.54 -6.72 -22.01
C ALA A 227 46.19 -5.80 -23.05
N VAL A 228 46.81 -6.38 -24.06
CA VAL A 228 47.56 -5.65 -25.10
C VAL A 228 47.15 -6.17 -26.47
N PHE A 229 46.70 -5.26 -27.33
CA PHE A 229 46.24 -5.55 -28.68
C PHE A 229 46.86 -4.58 -29.68
N GLY A 230 48.07 -4.91 -30.16
CA GLY A 230 48.86 -4.07 -31.06
C GLY A 230 50.35 -4.47 -31.06
N ALA A 231 51.04 -4.22 -32.18
CA ALA A 231 52.49 -4.45 -32.22
C ALA A 231 53.24 -3.41 -31.37
N ASP A 232 54.28 -3.85 -30.66
CA ASP A 232 55.12 -3.05 -29.74
C ASP A 232 54.32 -2.24 -28.68
N ALA A 233 53.07 -2.60 -28.45
CA ALA A 233 52.21 -2.00 -27.43
C ALA A 233 52.52 -2.59 -26.06
N VAL A 234 52.36 -1.80 -25.00
CA VAL A 234 52.83 -2.17 -23.65
C VAL A 234 51.79 -1.78 -22.60
N ALA A 235 51.39 -2.74 -21.77
CA ALA A 235 50.60 -2.49 -20.56
C ALA A 235 51.41 -2.90 -19.32
N THR A 236 51.94 -1.91 -18.60
CA THR A 236 52.76 -2.14 -17.40
C THR A 236 51.98 -2.12 -16.10
N ALA A 237 50.76 -1.56 -16.10
CA ALA A 237 49.94 -1.43 -14.91
C ALA A 237 48.87 -2.53 -14.79
N VAL A 238 48.46 -2.81 -13.55
CA VAL A 238 47.40 -3.77 -13.22
C VAL A 238 46.07 -3.34 -13.84
N ASN A 239 45.30 -4.30 -14.38
CA ASN A 239 43.97 -4.08 -14.97
C ASN A 239 43.97 -2.94 -16.02
N SER A 240 45.01 -2.87 -16.86
CA SER A 240 45.17 -1.82 -17.87
C SER A 240 45.23 -2.40 -19.29
N VAL A 241 44.71 -1.65 -20.26
CA VAL A 241 44.55 -2.09 -21.65
C VAL A 241 45.33 -1.17 -22.59
N ALA A 242 46.28 -1.72 -23.35
CA ALA A 242 46.96 -0.99 -24.42
C ALA A 242 46.41 -1.42 -25.79
N LEU A 243 45.79 -0.49 -26.51
CA LEU A 243 45.07 -0.76 -27.76
C LEU A 243 45.68 0.01 -28.94
N GLY A 244 46.06 -0.71 -29.99
CA GLY A 244 46.78 -0.19 -31.16
C GLY A 244 48.30 -0.19 -30.99
N THR A 245 49.02 -0.15 -32.11
CA THR A 245 50.49 -0.21 -32.18
C THR A 245 51.17 0.86 -31.30
N ASP A 246 52.28 0.50 -30.64
CA ASP A 246 53.07 1.38 -29.75
C ASP A 246 52.29 2.01 -28.56
N SER A 247 51.01 1.68 -28.36
CA SER A 247 50.22 2.23 -27.26
C SER A 247 50.79 1.85 -25.90
N LEU A 248 50.79 2.80 -24.96
CA LEU A 248 51.36 2.63 -23.62
C LEU A 248 50.29 2.82 -22.54
N ALA A 249 49.95 1.75 -21.84
CA ALA A 249 49.09 1.75 -20.66
C ALA A 249 49.94 1.61 -19.39
N ASN A 250 50.31 2.74 -18.79
CA ASN A 250 51.17 2.84 -17.61
C ASN A 250 50.44 3.29 -16.33
N ARG A 251 49.10 3.34 -16.36
CA ARG A 251 48.23 3.64 -15.22
C ARG A 251 47.25 2.50 -15.00
N ALA A 252 47.00 2.14 -13.75
CA ALA A 252 46.00 1.12 -13.41
C ALA A 252 44.59 1.55 -13.87
N ASP A 253 43.72 0.56 -14.08
CA ASP A 253 42.30 0.76 -14.38
C ASP A 253 42.07 1.74 -15.54
N SER A 254 42.81 1.56 -16.64
CA SER A 254 42.79 2.49 -17.77
C SER A 254 42.96 1.80 -19.13
N VAL A 255 42.31 2.38 -20.14
CA VAL A 255 42.49 2.03 -21.56
C VAL A 255 43.32 3.12 -22.23
N SER A 256 44.46 2.76 -22.82
CA SER A 256 45.32 3.65 -23.58
C SER A 256 45.28 3.32 -25.06
N VAL A 257 44.90 4.29 -25.89
CA VAL A 257 44.80 4.16 -27.35
C VAL A 257 46.02 4.69 -28.10
N GLY A 258 47.07 5.12 -27.40
CA GLY A 258 48.28 5.69 -28.01
C GLY A 258 49.42 5.90 -27.00
N ARG A 259 50.32 6.83 -27.34
CA ARG A 259 51.45 7.26 -26.51
C ARG A 259 51.57 8.78 -26.59
N VAL A 260 52.24 9.42 -25.62
CA VAL A 260 52.48 10.87 -25.64
C VAL A 260 53.22 11.28 -26.92
N GLY A 261 52.66 12.23 -27.67
CA GLY A 261 53.15 12.65 -29.01
C GLY A 261 52.72 11.75 -30.17
N SER A 262 51.92 10.72 -29.90
CA SER A 262 51.33 9.77 -30.85
C SER A 262 49.91 9.38 -30.40
N GLU A 263 49.15 10.37 -29.95
CA GLU A 263 47.76 10.23 -29.50
C GLU A 263 46.83 9.87 -30.67
N ARG A 264 45.83 9.02 -30.41
CA ARG A 264 44.82 8.63 -31.42
C ARG A 264 43.46 9.23 -31.13
N GLN A 265 42.81 9.73 -32.18
CA GLN A 265 41.42 10.16 -32.12
C GLN A 265 40.51 8.93 -31.93
N ILE A 266 39.64 8.97 -30.91
CA ILE A 266 38.57 7.99 -30.74
C ILE A 266 37.36 8.52 -31.53
N VAL A 267 37.08 7.89 -32.68
CA VAL A 267 36.02 8.30 -33.61
C VAL A 267 34.78 7.41 -33.48
N ASN A 268 33.64 7.88 -34.02
CA ASN A 268 32.33 7.21 -33.92
C ASN A 268 31.78 7.05 -32.49
N VAL A 269 32.23 7.91 -31.56
CA VAL A 269 31.70 7.98 -30.19
C VAL A 269 30.30 8.61 -30.22
N ALA A 270 29.28 7.83 -29.88
CA ALA A 270 27.91 8.31 -29.67
C ALA A 270 27.86 9.33 -28.52
N ALA A 271 26.76 10.09 -28.40
CA ALA A 271 26.63 11.02 -27.28
C ALA A 271 26.51 10.24 -25.96
N GLY A 272 27.38 10.52 -24.99
CA GLY A 272 27.33 9.92 -23.66
C GLY A 272 26.07 10.30 -22.90
N THR A 273 25.53 9.36 -22.12
CA THR A 273 24.23 9.45 -21.42
C THR A 273 24.31 9.18 -19.92
N ALA A 274 25.34 8.47 -19.46
CA ALA A 274 25.70 8.30 -18.06
C ALA A 274 27.00 9.04 -17.72
N ASP A 275 27.23 9.34 -16.44
CA ASP A 275 28.38 10.11 -15.95
C ASP A 275 29.75 9.48 -16.27
N THR A 276 29.78 8.20 -16.63
CA THR A 276 30.97 7.43 -17.01
C THR A 276 31.15 7.24 -18.52
N ASP A 277 30.26 7.78 -19.35
CA ASP A 277 30.35 7.66 -20.81
C ASP A 277 31.38 8.66 -21.40
N ALA A 278 31.95 8.31 -22.57
CA ALA A 278 32.85 9.21 -23.29
C ALA A 278 32.07 10.35 -23.97
N VAL A 279 32.42 11.59 -23.64
CA VAL A 279 31.83 12.80 -24.24
C VAL A 279 32.38 13.01 -25.66
N ASN A 280 31.50 13.26 -26.63
CA ASN A 280 31.91 13.57 -28.00
C ASN A 280 31.95 15.08 -28.30
N MET A 281 32.57 15.46 -29.43
CA MET A 281 32.72 16.88 -29.83
C MET A 281 31.38 17.62 -30.03
N ALA A 282 30.29 16.93 -30.37
CA ALA A 282 28.98 17.58 -30.51
C ALA A 282 28.41 17.98 -29.14
N GLN A 283 28.57 17.13 -28.13
CA GLN A 283 28.21 17.46 -26.74
C GLN A 283 29.09 18.58 -26.19
N LEU A 284 30.41 18.53 -26.41
CA LEU A 284 31.33 19.59 -25.97
C LEU A 284 31.00 20.93 -26.65
N ASN A 285 30.67 20.93 -27.94
CA ASN A 285 30.26 22.15 -28.65
C ASN A 285 28.91 22.71 -28.15
N ALA A 286 27.97 21.86 -27.70
CA ALA A 286 26.74 22.33 -27.07
C ALA A 286 27.01 23.01 -25.70
N VAL A 287 27.96 22.47 -24.91
CA VAL A 287 28.44 23.13 -23.69
C VAL A 287 29.18 24.43 -24.00
N ALA A 288 30.01 24.46 -25.05
CA ALA A 288 30.74 25.67 -25.47
C ALA A 288 29.79 26.80 -25.94
N ALA A 289 28.75 26.48 -26.72
CA ALA A 289 27.72 27.44 -27.10
C ALA A 289 26.94 27.97 -25.89
N THR A 290 26.74 27.14 -24.86
CA THR A 290 26.15 27.56 -23.58
C THR A 290 27.10 28.49 -22.79
N ALA A 291 28.41 28.25 -22.88
CA ALA A 291 29.44 29.10 -22.26
C ALA A 291 29.57 30.47 -22.97
N GLU A 292 29.53 30.52 -24.30
CA GLU A 292 29.51 31.79 -25.04
C GLU A 292 28.23 32.60 -24.74
N ALA A 293 27.07 31.93 -24.65
CA ALA A 293 25.82 32.58 -24.23
C ALA A 293 25.91 33.18 -22.81
N THR A 294 26.60 32.52 -21.87
CA THR A 294 26.78 33.04 -20.50
C THR A 294 27.81 34.17 -20.38
N SER A 295 28.79 34.26 -21.29
CA SER A 295 29.83 35.30 -21.25
C SER A 295 29.29 36.73 -21.47
N GLN A 296 28.11 36.89 -22.06
CA GLN A 296 27.52 38.22 -22.33
C GLN A 296 27.01 38.93 -21.07
N PHE A 297 26.78 38.22 -19.96
CA PHE A 297 26.09 38.78 -18.78
C PHE A 297 26.99 39.56 -17.80
N PHE A 298 28.32 39.55 -17.97
CA PHE A 298 29.26 40.19 -17.04
C PHE A 298 30.32 41.07 -17.72
N THR A 299 29.89 41.96 -18.62
CA THR A 299 30.76 43.01 -19.17
C THR A 299 30.58 44.33 -18.41
N ALA A 300 31.66 44.85 -17.81
CA ALA A 300 31.68 46.18 -17.20
C ALA A 300 32.03 47.23 -18.27
N THR A 301 31.01 47.91 -18.81
CA THR A 301 31.09 48.65 -20.08
C THR A 301 31.19 50.19 -19.93
N GLY A 302 31.99 50.69 -18.99
CA GLY A 302 32.15 52.14 -18.80
C GLY A 302 33.52 52.55 -18.27
N GLU A 303 33.95 53.78 -18.58
CA GLU A 303 35.11 54.39 -17.90
C GLU A 303 34.72 54.79 -16.48
N GLY A 304 35.59 54.45 -15.51
CA GLY A 304 35.38 54.65 -14.08
C GLY A 304 35.47 53.35 -13.30
N THR A 305 36.33 53.29 -12.29
CA THR A 305 36.52 52.12 -11.44
C THR A 305 35.29 51.84 -10.59
N ALA A 306 34.76 50.62 -10.65
CA ALA A 306 33.92 50.09 -9.59
C ALA A 306 34.80 49.78 -8.37
N LEU A 307 34.35 50.15 -7.18
CA LEU A 307 35.08 50.02 -5.91
C LEU A 307 34.30 49.14 -4.96
N ALA A 308 34.80 47.93 -4.70
CA ALA A 308 34.38 47.06 -3.60
C ALA A 308 35.46 47.15 -2.52
N ASN A 309 35.24 48.01 -1.53
CA ASN A 309 36.21 48.27 -0.45
C ASN A 309 36.00 47.33 0.75
N GLY A 310 34.76 46.92 1.00
CA GLY A 310 34.40 46.00 2.08
C GLY A 310 34.79 44.54 1.79
N LEU A 311 34.95 43.76 2.85
CA LEU A 311 35.12 42.31 2.78
C LEU A 311 33.90 41.67 2.10
N ASP A 312 34.13 40.75 1.15
CA ASP A 312 33.09 40.07 0.37
C ASP A 312 32.09 41.01 -0.36
N ALA A 313 32.46 42.28 -0.58
CA ALA A 313 31.63 43.25 -1.30
C ALA A 313 31.67 43.08 -2.84
N THR A 314 30.61 43.50 -3.53
CA THR A 314 30.45 43.36 -5.00
C THR A 314 30.09 44.69 -5.65
N ALA A 315 30.97 45.23 -6.49
CA ALA A 315 30.72 46.49 -7.21
C ALA A 315 30.79 46.31 -8.75
N ALA A 316 29.79 46.81 -9.47
CA ALA A 316 29.68 46.72 -10.93
C ALA A 316 29.02 47.96 -11.55
N GLY A 317 29.70 48.58 -12.53
CA GLY A 317 29.27 49.82 -13.18
C GLY A 317 30.25 50.97 -12.91
N SER A 318 30.27 51.97 -13.79
CA SER A 318 31.18 53.11 -13.65
C SER A 318 30.91 53.89 -12.36
N ASN A 319 31.95 54.04 -11.54
CA ASN A 319 31.88 54.69 -10.22
C ASN A 319 30.88 54.05 -9.24
N ALA A 320 30.54 52.76 -9.40
CA ALA A 320 29.82 52.01 -8.37
C ALA A 320 30.71 51.86 -7.12
N LEU A 321 30.16 52.11 -5.93
CA LEU A 321 30.85 52.04 -4.65
C LEU A 321 30.10 51.14 -3.67
N ALA A 322 30.73 50.02 -3.29
CA ALA A 322 30.33 49.11 -2.23
C ALA A 322 31.37 49.21 -1.10
N ASP A 323 31.12 50.09 -0.13
CA ASP A 323 32.15 50.56 0.81
C ASP A 323 32.29 49.67 2.06
N ALA A 324 31.18 49.11 2.55
CA ALA A 324 31.13 48.27 3.74
C ALA A 324 31.12 46.77 3.42
N ASP A 325 31.45 45.94 4.42
CA ASP A 325 31.49 44.48 4.27
C ASP A 325 30.13 43.93 3.79
N TYR A 326 30.17 42.89 2.95
CA TYR A 326 29.03 42.24 2.28
C TYR A 326 28.15 43.16 1.41
N SER A 327 28.55 44.42 1.17
CA SER A 327 27.72 45.36 0.40
C SER A 327 27.77 45.11 -1.11
N THR A 328 26.70 45.47 -1.82
CA THR A 328 26.57 45.29 -3.28
C THR A 328 26.18 46.61 -3.95
N ALA A 329 26.90 47.03 -4.99
CA ALA A 329 26.61 48.24 -5.77
C ALA A 329 26.60 47.92 -7.27
N PHE A 330 25.42 47.93 -7.89
CA PHE A 330 25.21 47.55 -9.30
C PHE A 330 24.53 48.69 -10.07
N GLY A 331 25.30 49.44 -10.85
CA GLY A 331 24.84 50.57 -11.66
C GLY A 331 25.79 51.77 -11.58
N ALA A 332 25.72 52.64 -12.58
CA ALA A 332 26.57 53.84 -12.63
C ALA A 332 26.33 54.75 -11.42
N SER A 333 27.39 55.09 -10.68
CA SER A 333 27.30 55.84 -9.41
C SER A 333 26.33 55.27 -8.36
N SER A 334 26.06 53.96 -8.40
CA SER A 334 25.35 53.26 -7.31
C SER A 334 26.25 53.22 -6.06
N THR A 335 25.67 53.44 -4.88
CA THR A 335 26.42 53.62 -3.63
C THR A 335 25.79 52.82 -2.50
N ALA A 336 26.52 51.86 -1.95
CA ALA A 336 26.14 51.02 -0.82
C ALA A 336 27.16 51.23 0.33
N LEU A 337 26.71 51.84 1.44
CA LEU A 337 27.56 52.26 2.56
C LEU A 337 27.28 51.50 3.87
N GLY A 338 26.10 50.90 4.02
CA GLY A 338 25.77 50.08 5.18
C GLY A 338 26.32 48.65 5.08
N LEU A 339 26.58 48.03 6.22
CA LEU A 339 26.96 46.61 6.34
C LEU A 339 25.91 45.72 5.63
N GLY A 340 26.31 44.94 4.63
CA GLY A 340 25.39 44.11 3.84
C GLY A 340 24.34 44.88 3.01
N SER A 341 24.52 46.20 2.82
CA SER A 341 23.59 47.02 2.04
C SER A 341 23.71 46.78 0.53
N SER A 342 22.65 47.05 -0.23
CA SER A 342 22.55 46.72 -1.66
C SER A 342 21.95 47.86 -2.48
N ALA A 343 22.73 48.48 -3.36
CA ALA A 343 22.32 49.55 -4.26
C ALA A 343 22.25 49.04 -5.71
N PHE A 344 21.06 49.06 -6.32
CA PHE A 344 20.81 48.65 -7.70
C PHE A 344 20.23 49.81 -8.52
N GLY A 345 20.81 50.09 -9.69
CA GLY A 345 20.40 51.16 -10.60
C GLY A 345 21.24 52.43 -10.47
N SER A 346 21.18 53.27 -11.51
CA SER A 346 22.01 54.48 -11.61
C SER A 346 21.66 55.50 -10.51
N GLY A 347 22.68 55.96 -9.77
CA GLY A 347 22.50 56.92 -8.67
C GLY A 347 21.70 56.40 -7.48
N SER A 348 21.60 55.08 -7.27
CA SER A 348 20.96 54.49 -6.09
C SER A 348 21.83 54.62 -4.82
N PHE A 349 21.19 54.82 -3.66
CA PHE A 349 21.86 55.00 -2.37
C PHE A 349 21.27 54.07 -1.29
N ALA A 350 22.02 53.03 -0.93
CA ALA A 350 21.74 52.15 0.20
C ALA A 350 22.65 52.57 1.38
N LEU A 351 22.11 53.36 2.31
CA LEU A 351 22.88 54.06 3.34
C LEU A 351 22.81 53.39 4.71
N GLY A 352 21.68 52.73 5.03
CA GLY A 352 21.54 51.98 6.28
C GLY A 352 22.10 50.56 6.18
N ASP A 353 22.49 49.96 7.30
CA ASP A 353 22.89 48.55 7.34
C ASP A 353 21.74 47.65 6.87
N TYR A 354 22.08 46.60 6.11
CA TYR A 354 21.16 45.65 5.48
C TYR A 354 20.06 46.29 4.59
N SER A 355 20.25 47.54 4.16
CA SER A 355 19.27 48.25 3.33
C SER A 355 19.36 47.89 1.84
N LEU A 356 18.26 48.04 1.09
CA LEU A 356 18.15 47.75 -0.34
C LEU A 356 17.59 48.96 -1.09
N ALA A 357 18.38 49.59 -1.95
CA ALA A 357 17.97 50.72 -2.80
C ALA A 357 17.99 50.33 -4.29
N ALA A 358 16.84 49.96 -4.87
CA ALA A 358 16.73 49.43 -6.23
C ALA A 358 15.92 50.34 -7.18
N GLY A 359 16.57 51.31 -7.82
CA GLY A 359 15.97 52.22 -8.79
C GLY A 359 16.82 53.45 -9.08
N PHE A 360 16.49 54.18 -10.14
CA PHE A 360 17.12 55.48 -10.43
C PHE A 360 16.87 56.46 -9.29
N ASN A 361 17.93 56.96 -8.64
CA ASN A 361 17.85 57.79 -7.43
C ASN A 361 17.02 57.19 -6.28
N ALA A 362 16.92 55.86 -6.17
CA ALA A 362 16.30 55.23 -5.00
C ALA A 362 17.16 55.44 -3.75
N VAL A 363 16.54 55.73 -2.60
CA VAL A 363 17.24 56.00 -1.34
C VAL A 363 16.66 55.15 -0.20
N ALA A 364 17.45 54.20 0.30
CA ALA A 364 17.16 53.43 1.50
C ALA A 364 18.08 53.92 2.62
N ALA A 365 17.54 54.68 3.57
CA ALA A 365 18.30 55.42 4.59
C ALA A 365 18.21 54.82 6.00
N GLY A 366 17.12 54.13 6.32
CA GLY A 366 16.97 53.43 7.61
C GLY A 366 17.69 52.08 7.65
N LEU A 367 17.93 51.58 8.87
CA LEU A 367 18.38 50.22 9.14
C LEU A 367 17.38 49.20 8.58
N ASN A 368 17.83 48.18 7.85
CA ASN A 368 16.98 47.21 7.12
C ASN A 368 15.99 47.85 6.12
N ALA A 369 16.14 49.11 5.71
CA ALA A 369 15.16 49.79 4.86
C ALA A 369 15.21 49.32 3.40
N VAL A 370 14.07 49.26 2.72
CA VAL A 370 13.95 48.78 1.32
C VAL A 370 13.28 49.84 0.45
N ALA A 371 14.01 50.52 -0.41
CA ALA A 371 13.49 51.51 -1.37
C ALA A 371 13.64 51.00 -2.80
N THR A 372 12.54 50.77 -3.52
CA THR A 372 12.57 50.27 -4.91
C THR A 372 11.67 51.11 -5.82
N GLY A 373 12.14 51.37 -7.04
CA GLY A 373 11.51 52.30 -7.99
C GLY A 373 12.20 53.67 -8.04
N ALA A 374 11.90 54.45 -9.08
CA ALA A 374 12.58 55.71 -9.33
C ALA A 374 12.24 56.78 -8.27
N ASN A 375 13.25 57.35 -7.63
CA ASN A 375 13.12 58.29 -6.50
C ASN A 375 12.28 57.73 -5.32
N ALA A 376 12.22 56.41 -5.15
CA ALA A 376 11.62 55.80 -3.96
C ALA A 376 12.45 56.12 -2.71
N SER A 377 11.80 56.35 -1.57
CA SER A 377 12.47 56.70 -0.31
C SER A 377 11.93 55.90 0.87
N ALA A 378 12.81 55.10 1.46
CA ALA A 378 12.56 54.36 2.70
C ALA A 378 13.49 54.92 3.78
N SER A 379 12.94 55.75 4.67
CA SER A 379 13.71 56.59 5.60
C SER A 379 13.51 56.26 7.07
N GLY A 380 12.46 55.51 7.42
CA GLY A 380 12.33 54.89 8.74
C GLY A 380 13.15 53.60 8.82
N ASP A 381 13.59 53.23 10.02
CA ASP A 381 14.15 51.89 10.26
C ASP A 381 13.09 50.82 9.99
N ASN A 382 13.50 49.69 9.40
CA ASN A 382 12.65 48.61 8.92
C ASN A 382 11.53 49.05 7.95
N SER A 383 11.64 50.23 7.33
CA SER A 383 10.63 50.75 6.39
C SER A 383 10.83 50.23 4.96
N ALA A 384 9.75 50.13 4.19
CA ALA A 384 9.80 49.59 2.82
C ALA A 384 8.94 50.39 1.82
N ALA A 385 9.59 51.06 0.87
CA ALA A 385 8.97 51.84 -0.21
C ALA A 385 9.13 51.12 -1.56
N PHE A 386 8.02 50.84 -2.25
CA PHE A 386 7.96 50.15 -3.53
C PHE A 386 7.12 50.94 -4.53
N GLY A 387 7.77 51.67 -5.44
CA GLY A 387 7.12 52.43 -6.50
C GLY A 387 7.79 53.78 -6.77
N SER A 388 7.51 54.36 -7.95
CA SER A 388 8.04 55.69 -8.29
C SER A 388 7.58 56.73 -7.27
N ALA A 389 8.52 57.41 -6.62
CA ALA A 389 8.26 58.35 -5.52
C ALA A 389 7.39 57.78 -4.37
N ALA A 390 7.43 56.48 -4.12
CA ALA A 390 6.87 55.89 -2.90
C ALA A 390 7.68 56.38 -1.67
N SER A 391 7.00 56.68 -0.56
CA SER A 391 7.62 57.19 0.66
C SER A 391 7.19 56.38 1.89
N ALA A 392 8.14 55.64 2.46
CA ALA A 392 8.00 54.95 3.75
C ALA A 392 8.81 55.74 4.79
N GLY A 393 8.10 56.61 5.52
CA GLY A 393 8.68 57.61 6.42
C GLY A 393 8.69 57.21 7.89
N GLY A 394 7.69 56.45 8.33
CA GLY A 394 7.59 55.96 9.71
C GLY A 394 8.45 54.72 9.97
N VAL A 395 8.79 54.46 11.22
CA VAL A 395 9.49 53.23 11.64
C VAL A 395 8.59 52.02 11.35
N SER A 396 9.16 50.97 10.73
CA SER A 396 8.44 49.77 10.28
C SER A 396 7.25 50.06 9.34
N SER A 397 7.27 51.18 8.60
CA SER A 397 6.21 51.54 7.65
C SER A 397 6.39 50.89 6.27
N THR A 398 5.31 50.65 5.52
CA THR A 398 5.35 50.06 4.17
C THR A 398 4.52 50.87 3.19
N ALA A 399 5.15 51.41 2.13
CA ALA A 399 4.50 52.17 1.05
C ALA A 399 4.66 51.41 -0.28
N LEU A 400 3.58 50.95 -0.90
CA LEU A 400 3.56 50.12 -2.11
C LEU A 400 2.65 50.72 -3.19
N GLY A 401 3.21 51.55 -4.06
CA GLY A 401 2.51 52.23 -5.15
C GLY A 401 3.15 53.57 -5.49
N ALA A 402 2.96 54.06 -6.72
CA ALA A 402 3.49 55.36 -7.14
C ALA A 402 2.88 56.50 -6.29
N ASN A 403 3.72 57.34 -5.70
CA ASN A 403 3.33 58.36 -4.71
C ASN A 403 2.53 57.82 -3.49
N SER A 404 2.69 56.54 -3.12
CA SER A 404 2.14 56.04 -1.85
C SER A 404 2.93 56.59 -0.66
N ALA A 405 2.24 56.89 0.45
CA ALA A 405 2.82 57.55 1.62
C ALA A 405 2.44 56.83 2.92
N ALA A 406 3.40 56.08 3.47
CA ALA A 406 3.29 55.43 4.78
C ALA A 406 4.14 56.24 5.79
N THR A 407 3.51 57.24 6.42
CA THR A 407 4.22 58.27 7.21
C THR A 407 4.03 58.11 8.71
N GLY A 408 3.02 57.36 9.16
CA GLY A 408 2.93 56.93 10.56
C GLY A 408 3.86 55.76 10.86
N ASP A 409 4.31 55.63 12.12
CA ASP A 409 5.01 54.42 12.57
C ASP A 409 4.09 53.19 12.44
N GLN A 410 4.64 52.06 11.98
CA GLN A 410 3.92 50.82 11.68
C GLN A 410 2.75 50.99 10.67
N SER A 411 2.78 52.04 9.85
CA SER A 411 1.73 52.30 8.85
C SER A 411 1.95 51.53 7.54
N ILE A 412 0.87 51.21 6.83
CA ILE A 412 0.89 50.46 5.57
C ILE A 412 0.03 51.19 4.53
N ALA A 413 0.66 51.76 3.50
CA ALA A 413 0.00 52.41 2.36
C ALA A 413 0.21 51.57 1.09
N ILE A 414 -0.86 51.07 0.46
CA ILE A 414 -0.81 50.23 -0.76
C ILE A 414 -1.75 50.80 -1.82
N GLY A 415 -1.25 51.02 -3.04
CA GLY A 415 -1.95 51.65 -4.15
C GLY A 415 -1.42 53.05 -4.44
N ALA A 416 -1.53 53.49 -5.70
CA ALA A 416 -1.03 54.80 -6.12
C ALA A 416 -1.75 55.94 -5.38
N GLY A 417 -0.97 56.83 -4.75
CA GLY A 417 -1.49 57.94 -3.94
C GLY A 417 -2.20 57.55 -2.64
N SER A 418 -2.13 56.29 -2.19
CA SER A 418 -2.66 55.89 -0.87
C SER A 418 -1.86 56.54 0.27
N GLU A 419 -2.55 56.95 1.34
CA GLU A 419 -1.93 57.61 2.49
C GLU A 419 -2.31 56.91 3.81
N ALA A 420 -1.30 56.43 4.52
CA ALA A 420 -1.38 55.88 5.86
C ALA A 420 -0.56 56.77 6.82
N SER A 421 -1.21 57.81 7.34
CA SER A 421 -0.60 58.85 8.18
C SER A 421 -0.89 58.69 9.67
N GLY A 422 -1.82 57.82 10.06
CA GLY A 422 -1.97 57.40 11.44
C GLY A 422 -0.90 56.38 11.86
N ALA A 423 -0.46 56.41 13.12
CA ALA A 423 0.35 55.31 13.68
C ALA A 423 -0.46 54.00 13.67
N GLY A 424 0.15 52.90 13.24
CA GLY A 424 -0.52 51.60 13.06
C GLY A 424 -1.64 51.59 12.01
N SER A 425 -1.70 52.58 11.11
CA SER A 425 -2.78 52.70 10.13
C SER A 425 -2.53 51.91 8.84
N VAL A 426 -3.58 51.49 8.16
CA VAL A 426 -3.52 50.65 6.95
C VAL A 426 -4.43 51.24 5.87
N ALA A 427 -3.85 51.85 4.83
CA ALA A 427 -4.56 52.36 3.66
C ALA A 427 -4.25 51.51 2.42
N ILE A 428 -5.25 50.86 1.83
CA ILE A 428 -5.08 49.94 0.69
C ILE A 428 -6.11 50.31 -0.40
N GLY A 429 -5.70 51.12 -1.36
CA GLY A 429 -6.52 51.53 -2.50
C GLY A 429 -6.01 52.79 -3.18
N GLY A 430 -5.94 52.78 -4.51
CA GLY A 430 -5.63 53.94 -5.33
C GLY A 430 -6.59 54.03 -6.53
N MET A 431 -6.98 55.25 -6.91
CA MET A 431 -7.80 55.54 -8.08
C MET A 431 -7.19 56.66 -8.90
N SER A 432 -7.29 56.55 -10.23
CA SER A 432 -6.94 57.62 -11.16
C SER A 432 -8.00 58.73 -11.13
N GLY A 433 -7.90 59.64 -10.16
CA GLY A 433 -8.84 60.76 -9.99
C GLY A 433 -8.59 61.65 -8.77
N GLY A 434 -7.90 61.16 -7.74
CA GLY A 434 -7.62 61.89 -6.49
C GLY A 434 -8.24 61.24 -5.26
N ASP A 435 -9.32 60.46 -5.43
CA ASP A 435 -10.00 59.74 -4.34
C ASP A 435 -9.26 58.44 -3.97
N THR A 436 -8.18 58.56 -3.21
CA THR A 436 -7.35 57.42 -2.75
C THR A 436 -7.81 56.90 -1.37
N ALA A 437 -7.27 55.76 -0.95
CA ALA A 437 -7.47 55.27 0.42
C ALA A 437 -6.70 56.15 1.41
N LEU A 438 -7.39 56.62 2.46
CA LEU A 438 -6.83 57.44 3.53
C LEU A 438 -7.13 56.80 4.90
N ALA A 439 -6.06 56.41 5.59
CA ALA A 439 -6.09 55.90 6.95
C ALA A 439 -5.33 56.87 7.88
N SER A 440 -6.03 57.90 8.36
CA SER A 440 -5.45 58.99 9.17
C SER A 440 -5.73 58.83 10.67
N GLY A 441 -6.66 57.95 11.06
CA GLY A 441 -6.84 57.57 12.46
C GLY A 441 -5.72 56.64 12.95
N VAL A 442 -5.32 56.76 14.22
CA VAL A 442 -4.44 55.77 14.87
C VAL A 442 -5.13 54.40 14.86
N ASN A 443 -4.41 53.35 14.46
CA ASN A 443 -4.92 51.99 14.24
C ASN A 443 -6.12 51.92 13.25
N SER A 444 -6.25 52.87 12.33
CA SER A 444 -7.35 52.86 11.34
C SER A 444 -7.03 51.97 10.13
N THR A 445 -8.05 51.46 9.45
CA THR A 445 -7.91 50.61 8.25
C THR A 445 -8.87 51.07 7.16
N ALA A 446 -8.36 51.50 6.01
CA ALA A 446 -9.12 51.91 4.83
C ALA A 446 -8.77 51.00 3.64
N LEU A 447 -9.68 50.15 3.17
CA LEU A 447 -9.44 49.14 2.13
C LEU A 447 -10.43 49.30 0.97
N GLY A 448 -10.01 50.03 -0.06
CA GLY A 448 -10.76 50.31 -1.29
C GLY A 448 -10.45 51.71 -1.86
N GLY A 449 -10.74 51.94 -3.14
CA GLY A 449 -10.70 53.29 -3.71
C GLY A 449 -11.67 54.24 -2.99
N GLY A 450 -11.27 55.50 -2.79
CA GLY A 450 -12.03 56.50 -2.04
C GLY A 450 -12.43 56.10 -0.61
N THR A 451 -11.74 55.15 0.03
CA THR A 451 -12.08 54.74 1.41
C THR A 451 -11.41 55.63 2.44
N TRP A 452 -12.20 56.09 3.43
CA TRP A 452 -11.72 56.95 4.50
C TRP A 452 -11.95 56.30 5.86
N ALA A 453 -10.87 56.01 6.59
CA ALA A 453 -10.89 55.56 7.97
C ALA A 453 -10.24 56.63 8.85
N THR A 454 -11.09 57.48 9.44
CA THR A 454 -10.67 58.74 10.10
C THR A 454 -10.85 58.71 11.61
N GLY A 455 -11.72 57.82 12.12
CA GLY A 455 -11.78 57.53 13.56
C GLY A 455 -10.58 56.69 14.02
N ALA A 456 -10.14 56.89 15.26
CA ALA A 456 -9.17 55.99 15.89
C ALA A 456 -9.78 54.57 16.01
N ASN A 457 -8.99 53.55 15.69
CA ASN A 457 -9.40 52.13 15.59
C ASN A 457 -10.59 51.89 14.63
N SER A 458 -10.79 52.75 13.61
CA SER A 458 -11.89 52.61 12.65
C SER A 458 -11.52 51.76 11.43
N THR A 459 -12.50 51.10 10.81
CA THR A 459 -12.30 50.21 9.64
C THR A 459 -13.30 50.56 8.54
N ALA A 460 -12.82 50.97 7.38
CA ALA A 460 -13.60 51.20 6.15
C ALA A 460 -13.17 50.20 5.06
N LEU A 461 -14.11 49.48 4.46
CA LEU A 461 -13.85 48.42 3.49
C LEU A 461 -14.86 48.48 2.34
N GLY A 462 -14.36 48.59 1.11
CA GLY A 462 -15.15 48.66 -0.12
C GLY A 462 -15.26 50.09 -0.67
N ASN A 463 -15.44 50.22 -1.99
CA ASN A 463 -15.37 51.50 -2.70
C ASN A 463 -16.26 52.60 -2.09
N PHE A 464 -15.67 53.75 -1.74
CA PHE A 464 -16.30 54.87 -1.01
C PHE A 464 -16.92 54.51 0.37
N ALA A 465 -16.44 53.47 1.06
CA ALA A 465 -16.81 53.23 2.45
C ALA A 465 -16.20 54.29 3.39
N PHE A 466 -16.96 54.73 4.39
CA PHE A 466 -16.55 55.78 5.33
C PHE A 466 -16.76 55.34 6.78
N ALA A 467 -15.66 55.23 7.53
CA ALA A 467 -15.65 54.96 8.95
C ALA A 467 -15.17 56.22 9.69
N ALA A 468 -16.15 56.96 10.23
CA ALA A 468 -15.93 58.28 10.84
C ALA A 468 -15.96 58.23 12.38
N GLY A 469 -16.70 57.28 12.96
CA GLY A 469 -16.73 57.08 14.41
C GLY A 469 -15.45 56.42 14.93
N ALA A 470 -15.06 56.74 16.16
CA ALA A 470 -14.04 55.97 16.88
C ALA A 470 -14.53 54.51 17.07
N SER A 471 -13.65 53.55 16.80
CA SER A 471 -13.97 52.11 16.81
C SER A 471 -15.19 51.75 15.93
N SER A 472 -15.40 52.44 14.81
CA SER A 472 -16.49 52.16 13.86
C SER A 472 -16.05 51.29 12.68
N THR A 473 -16.97 50.52 12.09
CA THR A 473 -16.69 49.54 11.04
C THR A 473 -17.67 49.67 9.86
N ALA A 474 -17.25 50.23 8.73
CA ALA A 474 -18.01 50.30 7.49
C ALA A 474 -17.51 49.24 6.49
N VAL A 475 -18.38 48.32 6.06
CA VAL A 475 -18.04 47.21 5.15
C VAL A 475 -19.07 47.12 4.02
N GLY A 476 -18.69 47.53 2.82
CA GLY A 476 -19.50 47.54 1.61
C GLY A 476 -19.36 48.84 0.83
N GLN A 477 -19.67 48.81 -0.47
CA GLN A 477 -19.66 50.01 -1.33
C GLN A 477 -20.60 51.08 -0.76
N ALA A 478 -20.09 52.30 -0.58
CA ALA A 478 -20.80 53.41 0.08
C ALA A 478 -21.46 53.05 1.43
N SER A 479 -20.87 52.13 2.18
CA SER A 479 -21.26 51.88 3.58
C SER A 479 -20.75 53.00 4.49
N TRP A 480 -21.54 53.38 5.50
CA TRP A 480 -21.20 54.50 6.38
C TRP A 480 -21.47 54.13 7.84
N ALA A 481 -20.38 54.10 8.63
CA ALA A 481 -20.40 53.94 10.07
C ALA A 481 -20.02 55.28 10.72
N ALA A 482 -21.05 56.02 11.16
CA ALA A 482 -20.90 57.38 11.67
C ALA A 482 -20.87 57.44 13.21
N GLY A 483 -21.56 56.51 13.88
CA GLY A 483 -21.55 56.42 15.34
C GLY A 483 -20.24 55.81 15.86
N ALA A 484 -19.82 56.19 17.07
CA ALA A 484 -18.76 55.46 17.77
C ALA A 484 -19.23 54.02 18.08
N LEU A 485 -18.34 53.02 18.01
CA LEU A 485 -18.69 51.59 18.13
C LEU A 485 -19.76 51.10 17.13
N SER A 486 -20.07 51.85 16.07
CA SER A 486 -21.11 51.47 15.09
C SER A 486 -20.54 50.61 13.96
N ALA A 487 -21.34 49.68 13.41
CA ALA A 487 -20.94 48.79 12.34
C ALA A 487 -21.98 48.72 11.21
N ALA A 488 -21.55 48.88 9.96
CA ALA A 488 -22.40 48.92 8.77
C ALA A 488 -21.92 47.88 7.73
N PHE A 489 -22.50 46.67 7.79
CA PHE A 489 -22.15 45.52 6.94
C PHE A 489 -23.12 45.38 5.76
N GLY A 490 -22.81 46.01 4.64
CA GLY A 490 -23.52 45.87 3.37
C GLY A 490 -23.32 47.07 2.46
N ALA A 491 -23.45 46.88 1.14
CA ALA A 491 -23.46 48.02 0.22
C ALA A 491 -24.62 48.97 0.57
N ASN A 492 -24.32 50.26 0.72
CA ASN A 492 -25.23 51.30 1.20
C ASN A 492 -25.88 50.99 2.58
N ALA A 493 -25.24 50.15 3.41
CA ALA A 493 -25.63 50.00 4.81
C ALA A 493 -25.19 51.22 5.61
N VAL A 494 -26.03 51.66 6.56
CA VAL A 494 -25.77 52.90 7.33
C VAL A 494 -26.03 52.67 8.82
N ALA A 495 -25.00 52.85 9.63
CA ALA A 495 -25.05 52.82 11.09
C ALA A 495 -24.77 54.22 11.64
N LEU A 496 -25.83 54.89 12.10
CA LEU A 496 -25.78 56.30 12.52
C LEU A 496 -25.67 56.48 14.04
N ALA A 497 -26.14 55.50 14.81
CA ALA A 497 -26.15 55.56 16.27
C ALA A 497 -24.94 54.87 16.89
N THR A 498 -24.55 55.31 18.08
CA THR A 498 -23.51 54.66 18.90
C THR A 498 -23.85 53.19 19.15
N ASN A 499 -22.85 52.29 19.08
CA ASN A 499 -23.02 50.86 19.36
C ASN A 499 -24.19 50.20 18.57
N SER A 500 -24.37 50.59 17.30
CA SER A 500 -25.45 50.09 16.45
C SER A 500 -24.92 49.34 15.23
N VAL A 501 -25.59 48.25 14.83
CA VAL A 501 -25.15 47.35 13.76
C VAL A 501 -26.20 47.30 12.65
N ALA A 502 -25.87 47.80 11.47
CA ALA A 502 -26.66 47.60 10.25
C ALA A 502 -26.10 46.40 9.47
N LEU A 503 -26.93 45.38 9.22
CA LEU A 503 -26.52 44.12 8.59
C LEU A 503 -27.35 43.83 7.32
N GLY A 504 -26.67 43.67 6.19
CA GLY A 504 -27.25 43.51 4.85
C GLY A 504 -27.28 44.80 4.02
N THR A 505 -27.45 44.65 2.71
CA THR A 505 -27.52 45.77 1.75
C THR A 505 -28.68 46.73 2.04
N GLY A 506 -28.42 48.03 2.03
CA GLY A 506 -29.42 49.07 2.32
C GLY A 506 -30.04 48.98 3.73
N SER A 507 -29.44 48.22 4.65
CA SER A 507 -29.91 48.13 6.04
C SER A 507 -29.55 49.39 6.82
N ARG A 508 -30.40 49.78 7.77
CA ARG A 508 -30.24 51.02 8.54
C ARG A 508 -30.35 50.77 10.03
N ALA A 509 -29.34 51.18 10.78
CA ALA A 509 -29.33 51.19 12.24
C ALA A 509 -29.28 52.65 12.72
N ASP A 510 -30.43 53.12 13.20
CA ASP A 510 -30.68 54.50 13.66
C ASP A 510 -31.06 54.58 15.15
N ARG A 511 -30.91 53.47 15.87
CA ARG A 511 -31.05 53.36 17.33
C ARG A 511 -29.78 52.75 17.92
N ALA A 512 -29.35 53.27 19.07
CA ALA A 512 -28.22 52.71 19.80
C ALA A 512 -28.52 51.28 20.26
N ASP A 513 -27.45 50.52 20.55
CA ASP A 513 -27.51 49.20 21.17
C ASP A 513 -28.43 48.21 20.43
N SER A 514 -28.41 48.23 19.09
CA SER A 514 -29.35 47.47 18.26
C SER A 514 -28.73 46.89 16.98
N VAL A 515 -29.19 45.69 16.61
CA VAL A 515 -28.84 45.02 15.35
C VAL A 515 -30.02 45.10 14.38
N SER A 516 -29.81 45.69 13.21
CA SER A 516 -30.84 45.92 12.18
C SER A 516 -30.49 45.16 10.91
N ILE A 517 -31.19 44.05 10.67
CA ILE A 517 -31.02 43.17 9.51
C ILE A 517 -31.72 43.67 8.23
N GLY A 518 -32.12 44.94 8.20
CA GLY A 518 -32.94 45.51 7.12
C GLY A 518 -33.24 46.99 7.32
N ASN A 519 -34.36 47.44 6.76
CA ASN A 519 -34.92 48.78 6.96
C ASN A 519 -36.46 48.69 7.00
N ALA A 520 -37.14 49.85 7.09
CA ALA A 520 -38.60 49.90 7.21
C ALA A 520 -39.38 49.24 6.05
N THR A 521 -38.80 49.13 4.85
CA THR A 521 -39.45 48.58 3.64
C THR A 521 -38.92 47.20 3.22
N THR A 522 -37.70 46.85 3.62
CA THR A 522 -37.09 45.54 3.34
C THR A 522 -36.58 44.90 4.63
N GLN A 523 -37.32 43.90 5.11
CA GLN A 523 -37.03 43.11 6.31
C GLN A 523 -36.48 41.74 5.86
N ARG A 524 -35.66 41.09 6.70
CA ARG A 524 -35.04 39.78 6.39
C ARG A 524 -35.36 38.78 7.49
N GLN A 525 -35.32 37.49 7.15
CA GLN A 525 -35.52 36.40 8.10
C GLN A 525 -34.17 35.94 8.68
N LEU A 526 -34.11 35.68 9.98
CA LEU A 526 -33.06 34.86 10.57
C LEU A 526 -33.42 33.38 10.40
N VAL A 527 -32.46 32.59 9.91
CA VAL A 527 -32.58 31.14 9.70
C VAL A 527 -31.33 30.45 10.27
N ASN A 528 -31.40 29.14 10.50
CA ASN A 528 -30.34 28.33 11.11
C ASN A 528 -29.93 28.78 12.53
N VAL A 529 -30.76 29.57 13.20
CA VAL A 529 -30.60 29.90 14.63
C VAL A 529 -30.79 28.63 15.45
N ALA A 530 -29.86 28.33 16.35
CA ALA A 530 -29.97 27.22 17.29
C ALA A 530 -31.08 27.46 18.34
N ALA A 531 -31.32 26.51 19.23
CA ALA A 531 -32.13 26.79 20.41
C ALA A 531 -31.32 27.69 21.36
N GLY A 532 -31.82 28.90 21.67
CA GLY A 532 -31.24 29.78 22.67
C GLY A 532 -31.30 29.16 24.07
N THR A 533 -30.24 29.30 24.85
CA THR A 533 -30.09 28.74 26.19
C THR A 533 -30.04 29.80 27.29
N GLU A 534 -29.76 31.06 26.92
CA GLU A 534 -29.72 32.21 27.83
C GLU A 534 -30.89 33.18 27.59
N ASP A 535 -31.27 33.97 28.60
CA ASP A 535 -32.40 34.93 28.55
C ASP A 535 -32.29 35.98 27.41
N THR A 536 -31.09 36.22 26.89
CA THR A 536 -30.81 37.19 25.81
C THR A 536 -30.81 36.59 24.41
N ASP A 537 -31.01 35.27 24.26
CA ASP A 537 -30.85 34.59 22.98
C ASP A 537 -32.05 34.79 22.02
N ALA A 538 -31.76 34.71 20.72
CA ALA A 538 -32.79 34.77 19.69
C ALA A 538 -33.57 33.45 19.61
N VAL A 539 -34.75 33.40 20.25
CA VAL A 539 -35.66 32.23 20.25
C VAL A 539 -35.96 31.77 18.81
N ASN A 540 -35.56 30.55 18.46
CA ASN A 540 -35.81 30.01 17.13
C ASN A 540 -37.23 29.43 16.97
N LEU A 541 -37.66 29.14 15.73
CA LEU A 541 -38.99 28.58 15.48
C LEU A 541 -39.19 27.17 16.08
N ALA A 542 -38.12 26.40 16.28
CA ALA A 542 -38.21 25.09 16.93
C ALA A 542 -38.48 25.22 18.43
N GLN A 543 -37.89 26.21 19.10
CA GLN A 543 -38.19 26.57 20.48
C GLN A 543 -39.56 27.22 20.63
N LEU A 544 -39.97 28.12 19.74
CA LEU A 544 -41.32 28.66 19.79
C LEU A 544 -42.38 27.55 19.60
N LYS A 545 -42.06 26.54 18.78
CA LYS A 545 -42.85 25.30 18.69
C LYS A 545 -42.70 24.42 19.93
N ALA A 546 -41.53 24.30 20.55
CA ALA A 546 -41.33 23.53 21.78
C ALA A 546 -42.04 24.18 22.98
N VAL A 547 -42.11 25.50 23.03
CA VAL A 547 -42.93 26.29 23.97
C VAL A 547 -44.42 26.11 23.66
N ALA A 548 -44.83 26.02 22.39
CA ALA A 548 -46.20 25.65 22.04
C ALA A 548 -46.53 24.19 22.44
N THR A 549 -45.61 23.25 22.28
CA THR A 549 -45.74 21.86 22.75
C THR A 549 -45.72 21.78 24.28
N ALA A 550 -44.87 22.56 24.96
CA ALA A 550 -44.82 22.65 26.40
C ALA A 550 -46.07 23.32 26.97
N ALA A 551 -46.63 24.34 26.31
CA ALA A 551 -47.94 24.89 26.64
C ALA A 551 -49.07 23.86 26.40
N SER A 552 -48.91 22.98 25.40
CA SER A 552 -49.81 21.85 25.16
C SER A 552 -49.74 20.80 26.28
N THR A 553 -48.55 20.45 26.79
CA THR A 553 -48.40 19.41 27.84
C THR A 553 -48.58 19.95 29.27
N THR A 554 -48.10 21.16 29.58
CA THR A 554 -48.38 21.84 30.87
C THR A 554 -49.85 22.23 31.03
N SER A 555 -50.67 22.12 29.97
CA SER A 555 -52.13 22.22 30.10
C SER A 555 -52.79 21.00 30.79
N GLN A 556 -52.04 19.91 31.10
CA GLN A 556 -52.66 18.64 31.51
C GLN A 556 -52.16 17.99 32.81
N PHE A 557 -50.88 18.08 33.23
CA PHE A 557 -50.38 17.32 34.40
C PHE A 557 -49.45 18.09 35.36
N PHE A 558 -49.40 17.63 36.63
CA PHE A 558 -48.79 18.31 37.78
C PHE A 558 -47.28 18.04 37.95
N THR A 559 -46.55 19.01 38.50
CA THR A 559 -45.18 18.83 39.03
C THR A 559 -45.19 18.60 40.54
N ALA A 560 -44.21 17.84 41.05
CA ALA A 560 -43.99 17.56 42.48
C ALA A 560 -42.59 18.05 42.91
N SER A 561 -42.40 18.32 44.21
CA SER A 561 -41.27 19.13 44.71
C SER A 561 -40.14 18.32 45.38
N GLY A 562 -38.90 18.57 44.96
CA GLY A 562 -37.65 18.05 45.53
C GLY A 562 -36.46 18.38 44.62
N GLU A 563 -35.22 18.28 45.11
CA GLU A 563 -34.01 18.58 44.31
C GLU A 563 -33.44 17.37 43.54
N GLY A 564 -33.83 16.14 43.92
CA GLY A 564 -33.46 14.92 43.20
C GLY A 564 -34.26 14.74 41.90
N THR A 565 -33.65 14.17 40.87
CA THR A 565 -34.29 13.98 39.55
C THR A 565 -35.17 12.73 39.53
N ALA A 566 -36.39 12.85 38.99
CA ALA A 566 -37.20 11.69 38.63
C ALA A 566 -36.80 11.18 37.23
N LEU A 567 -36.51 9.89 37.09
CA LEU A 567 -36.18 9.22 35.83
C LEU A 567 -37.30 8.26 35.43
N ALA A 568 -37.85 8.42 34.23
CA ALA A 568 -38.74 7.47 33.59
C ALA A 568 -38.07 7.02 32.28
N ASN A 569 -37.36 5.89 32.33
CA ASN A 569 -36.52 5.43 31.23
C ASN A 569 -37.26 4.49 30.28
N GLY A 570 -38.29 3.79 30.76
CA GLY A 570 -39.11 2.88 29.97
C GLY A 570 -40.11 3.57 29.05
N LEU A 571 -40.50 2.88 27.97
CA LEU A 571 -41.58 3.31 27.08
C LEU A 571 -42.90 3.44 27.85
N ASP A 572 -43.59 4.58 27.74
CA ASP A 572 -44.82 4.90 28.49
C ASP A 572 -44.69 4.80 30.03
N ALA A 573 -43.48 4.88 30.60
CA ALA A 573 -43.25 4.91 32.04
C ALA A 573 -43.54 6.28 32.69
N THR A 574 -43.77 6.32 34.00
CA THR A 574 -44.13 7.54 34.76
C THR A 574 -43.39 7.64 36.10
N ALA A 575 -42.53 8.64 36.29
CA ALA A 575 -41.81 8.87 37.56
C ALA A 575 -42.10 10.26 38.16
N ALA A 576 -42.32 10.32 39.49
CA ALA A 576 -42.67 11.54 40.20
C ALA A 576 -42.23 11.51 41.69
N GLY A 577 -41.15 12.22 42.00
CA GLY A 577 -40.56 12.31 43.33
C GLY A 577 -39.05 12.51 43.23
N SER A 578 -38.40 13.05 44.26
CA SER A 578 -36.94 13.21 44.25
C SER A 578 -36.26 11.84 44.19
N ASP A 579 -35.44 11.62 43.17
CA ASP A 579 -34.74 10.35 42.92
C ASP A 579 -35.68 9.15 42.69
N ALA A 580 -36.90 9.42 42.18
CA ALA A 580 -37.79 8.38 41.71
C ALA A 580 -37.28 7.77 40.39
N LEU A 581 -37.33 6.44 40.24
CA LEU A 581 -36.85 5.72 39.06
C LEU A 581 -37.93 4.74 38.54
N ALA A 582 -38.36 4.89 37.30
CA ALA A 582 -39.25 3.98 36.58
C ALA A 582 -38.53 3.50 35.31
N ASP A 583 -37.81 2.38 35.41
CA ASP A 583 -36.73 2.02 34.48
C ASP A 583 -37.19 1.23 33.24
N ALA A 584 -38.22 0.39 33.39
CA ALA A 584 -38.75 -0.47 32.33
C ALA A 584 -40.11 0.00 31.78
N ASP A 585 -40.48 -0.49 30.60
CA ASP A 585 -41.68 -0.06 29.87
C ASP A 585 -42.96 -0.18 30.73
N TYR A 586 -43.87 0.77 30.59
CA TYR A 586 -45.13 0.92 31.33
C TYR A 586 -44.99 1.02 32.86
N SER A 587 -43.78 1.15 33.41
CA SER A 587 -43.57 1.20 34.86
C SER A 587 -43.91 2.56 35.48
N THR A 588 -44.23 2.58 36.78
CA THR A 588 -44.60 3.80 37.51
C THR A 588 -43.85 3.91 38.84
N ALA A 589 -43.31 5.09 39.17
CA ALA A 589 -42.59 5.33 40.43
C ALA A 589 -42.98 6.68 41.05
N PHE A 590 -43.77 6.66 42.13
CA PHE A 590 -44.28 7.84 42.83
C PHE A 590 -43.79 7.88 44.29
N GLY A 591 -42.86 8.80 44.59
CA GLY A 591 -42.30 8.99 45.94
C GLY A 591 -40.81 9.32 45.94
N ALA A 592 -40.32 9.89 47.04
CA ALA A 592 -38.87 10.15 47.19
C ALA A 592 -38.10 8.83 47.27
N SER A 593 -37.17 8.60 46.33
CA SER A 593 -36.43 7.35 46.16
C SER A 593 -37.32 6.11 45.94
N SER A 594 -38.49 6.25 45.31
CA SER A 594 -39.27 5.10 44.83
C SER A 594 -38.66 4.54 43.55
N THR A 595 -38.57 3.22 43.40
CA THR A 595 -37.91 2.55 42.27
C THR A 595 -38.79 1.43 41.71
N ALA A 596 -39.05 1.45 40.41
CA ALA A 596 -39.81 0.44 39.66
C ALA A 596 -38.95 -0.02 38.48
N LEU A 597 -38.47 -1.28 38.49
CA LEU A 597 -37.51 -1.80 37.50
C LEU A 597 -38.10 -2.85 36.55
N GLY A 598 -39.22 -3.46 36.90
CA GLY A 598 -39.86 -4.49 36.07
C GLY A 598 -40.80 -3.92 35.01
N LEU A 599 -40.97 -4.63 33.90
CA LEU A 599 -41.92 -4.34 32.83
C LEU A 599 -43.35 -4.19 33.38
N GLY A 600 -43.94 -3.00 33.34
CA GLY A 600 -45.27 -2.71 33.90
C GLY A 600 -45.34 -2.66 35.43
N SER A 601 -44.20 -2.55 36.12
CA SER A 601 -44.15 -2.48 37.60
C SER A 601 -44.62 -1.12 38.16
N SER A 602 -44.91 -1.02 39.45
CA SER A 602 -45.49 0.19 40.07
C SER A 602 -45.09 0.37 41.53
N ALA A 603 -44.26 1.38 41.81
CA ALA A 603 -43.84 1.78 43.15
C ALA A 603 -44.55 3.07 43.61
N PHE A 604 -45.17 3.06 44.80
CA PHE A 604 -45.93 4.17 45.38
C PHE A 604 -45.60 4.37 46.87
N GLY A 605 -44.66 5.26 47.17
CA GLY A 605 -44.20 5.56 48.53
C GLY A 605 -42.71 5.86 48.56
N SER A 606 -42.26 6.63 49.56
CA SER A 606 -40.82 6.89 49.69
C SER A 606 -40.07 5.59 50.01
N GLY A 607 -39.00 5.31 49.26
CA GLY A 607 -38.25 4.05 49.36
C GLY A 607 -39.01 2.79 48.91
N ALA A 608 -40.13 2.91 48.18
CA ALA A 608 -40.84 1.75 47.64
C ALA A 608 -40.09 1.14 46.44
N PHE A 609 -39.92 -0.18 46.40
CA PHE A 609 -39.19 -0.92 45.36
C PHE A 609 -40.09 -1.96 44.67
N ALA A 610 -40.41 -1.77 43.39
CA ALA A 610 -41.16 -2.72 42.54
C ALA A 610 -40.21 -3.28 41.47
N LEU A 611 -39.46 -4.34 41.81
CA LEU A 611 -38.30 -4.79 41.05
C LEU A 611 -38.64 -5.84 39.97
N GLY A 612 -39.64 -6.69 40.23
CA GLY A 612 -40.09 -7.71 39.27
C GLY A 612 -41.09 -7.18 38.24
N ASP A 613 -41.18 -7.81 37.06
CA ASP A 613 -42.15 -7.42 36.02
C ASP A 613 -43.58 -7.48 36.56
N TYR A 614 -44.42 -6.52 36.19
CA TYR A 614 -45.81 -6.34 36.61
C TYR A 614 -46.02 -6.30 38.14
N SER A 615 -44.97 -6.04 38.92
CA SER A 615 -45.04 -5.96 40.39
C SER A 615 -45.61 -4.62 40.89
N PHE A 616 -46.18 -4.60 42.10
CA PHE A 616 -46.79 -3.41 42.70
C PHE A 616 -46.34 -3.24 44.15
N ALA A 617 -45.54 -2.23 44.46
CA ALA A 617 -45.07 -1.91 45.81
C ALA A 617 -45.65 -0.57 46.30
N ALA A 618 -46.48 -0.56 47.34
CA ALA A 618 -47.10 0.65 47.87
C ALA A 618 -46.94 0.80 49.39
N GLY A 619 -46.15 1.78 49.82
CA GLY A 619 -45.86 2.07 51.23
C GLY A 619 -44.40 2.49 51.46
N PHE A 620 -44.12 3.09 52.62
CA PHE A 620 -42.74 3.43 52.98
C PHE A 620 -41.89 2.16 53.14
N ASN A 621 -40.83 2.04 52.33
CA ASN A 621 -39.98 0.85 52.22
C ASN A 621 -40.73 -0.45 51.85
N ALA A 622 -41.82 -0.38 51.09
CA ALA A 622 -42.46 -1.57 50.52
C ALA A 622 -41.58 -2.19 49.41
N VAL A 623 -41.47 -3.52 49.33
CA VAL A 623 -40.64 -4.22 48.35
C VAL A 623 -41.45 -5.32 47.64
N ALA A 624 -41.67 -5.20 46.34
CA ALA A 624 -42.25 -6.24 45.49
C ALA A 624 -41.19 -6.69 44.47
N ASP A 625 -40.50 -7.79 44.77
CA ASP A 625 -39.32 -8.25 44.02
C ASP A 625 -39.66 -9.37 43.02
N GLY A 626 -40.72 -10.15 43.29
CA GLY A 626 -41.16 -11.20 42.37
C GLY A 626 -41.89 -10.69 41.13
N LEU A 627 -41.75 -11.43 40.02
CA LEU A 627 -42.63 -11.33 38.84
C LEU A 627 -44.12 -11.39 39.24
N ASN A 628 -44.93 -10.40 38.88
CA ASN A 628 -46.32 -10.19 39.32
C ASN A 628 -46.53 -10.04 40.86
N ALA A 629 -45.50 -9.69 41.64
CA ALA A 629 -45.63 -9.60 43.10
C ALA A 629 -46.28 -8.28 43.59
N VAL A 630 -46.98 -8.29 44.73
CA VAL A 630 -47.76 -7.14 45.23
C VAL A 630 -47.48 -6.88 46.72
N ALA A 631 -46.72 -5.85 47.08
CA ALA A 631 -46.40 -5.49 48.46
C ALA A 631 -47.08 -4.17 48.87
N VAL A 632 -48.07 -4.19 49.77
CA VAL A 632 -48.84 -3.00 50.17
C VAL A 632 -48.83 -2.83 51.70
N GLY A 633 -48.08 -1.83 52.17
CA GLY A 633 -47.89 -1.50 53.58
C GLY A 633 -46.44 -1.09 53.88
N SER A 634 -46.19 -0.40 55.00
CA SER A 634 -44.82 -0.01 55.33
C SER A 634 -43.96 -1.20 55.74
N ASN A 635 -42.80 -1.35 55.10
CA ASN A 635 -41.95 -2.54 55.14
C ASN A 635 -42.65 -3.85 54.70
N ALA A 636 -43.74 -3.77 53.92
CA ALA A 636 -44.31 -4.96 53.27
C ALA A 636 -43.30 -5.53 52.26
N SER A 637 -43.15 -6.85 52.19
CA SER A 637 -42.19 -7.51 51.31
C SER A 637 -42.82 -8.72 50.61
N ALA A 638 -42.85 -8.70 49.28
CA ALA A 638 -43.40 -9.74 48.41
C ALA A 638 -42.31 -10.16 47.40
N THR A 639 -41.54 -11.19 47.73
CA THR A 639 -40.35 -11.60 46.95
C THR A 639 -40.56 -12.87 46.14
N GLY A 640 -41.63 -13.62 46.39
CA GLY A 640 -42.00 -14.75 45.54
C GLY A 640 -42.62 -14.27 44.23
N ALA A 641 -42.32 -14.91 43.10
CA ALA A 641 -43.03 -14.67 41.85
C ALA A 641 -44.53 -14.99 42.04
N GLY A 642 -45.42 -14.03 41.78
CA GLY A 642 -46.87 -14.10 42.01
C GLY A 642 -47.31 -13.87 43.47
N SER A 643 -46.39 -13.51 44.37
CA SER A 643 -46.70 -13.34 45.79
C SER A 643 -47.33 -11.98 46.11
N ALA A 644 -48.12 -11.89 47.18
CA ALA A 644 -48.75 -10.65 47.61
C ALA A 644 -48.71 -10.48 49.13
N ALA A 645 -48.18 -9.37 49.62
CA ALA A 645 -48.04 -9.03 51.03
C ALA A 645 -48.83 -7.75 51.35
N PHE A 646 -49.92 -7.86 52.13
CA PHE A 646 -50.81 -6.75 52.49
C PHE A 646 -50.78 -6.49 54.00
N GLY A 647 -50.00 -5.50 54.45
CA GLY A 647 -49.87 -5.15 55.86
C GLY A 647 -48.53 -4.47 56.16
N SER A 648 -48.39 -3.88 57.35
CA SER A 648 -47.05 -3.43 57.77
C SER A 648 -46.21 -4.64 58.17
N ALA A 649 -44.98 -4.71 57.64
CA ALA A 649 -44.06 -5.84 57.82
C ALA A 649 -44.64 -7.23 57.45
N SER A 650 -45.65 -7.29 56.57
CA SER A 650 -46.10 -8.56 55.97
C SER A 650 -45.06 -9.09 54.98
N LEU A 651 -44.78 -10.39 55.00
CA LEU A 651 -43.69 -11.04 54.29
C LEU A 651 -44.18 -12.25 53.47
N ALA A 652 -44.37 -12.08 52.17
CA ALA A 652 -44.76 -13.14 51.23
C ALA A 652 -43.53 -13.57 50.40
N THR A 653 -42.83 -14.61 50.81
CA THR A 653 -41.57 -15.06 50.18
C THR A 653 -41.74 -16.24 49.23
N GLY A 654 -42.78 -17.05 49.42
CA GLY A 654 -43.07 -18.15 48.51
C GLY A 654 -43.68 -17.65 47.20
N ALA A 655 -43.37 -18.31 46.08
CA ALA A 655 -44.06 -18.03 44.81
C ALA A 655 -45.59 -18.18 44.97
N ASN A 656 -46.41 -17.35 44.33
CA ASN A 656 -47.87 -17.32 44.46
C ASN A 656 -48.43 -17.20 45.90
N SER A 657 -47.63 -16.78 46.88
CA SER A 657 -48.05 -16.75 48.29
C SER A 657 -48.77 -15.46 48.71
N LEU A 658 -49.72 -15.51 49.65
CA LEU A 658 -50.53 -14.35 50.08
C LEU A 658 -50.39 -14.06 51.59
N ALA A 659 -49.65 -13.04 51.99
CA ALA A 659 -49.48 -12.61 53.38
C ALA A 659 -50.30 -11.34 53.72
N GLY A 660 -51.57 -11.49 54.10
CA GLY A 660 -52.45 -10.37 54.47
C GLY A 660 -52.61 -10.18 55.97
N GLY A 661 -51.84 -9.26 56.57
CA GLY A 661 -51.92 -8.88 57.97
C GLY A 661 -50.61 -8.27 58.48
N ALA A 662 -50.66 -7.49 59.57
CA ALA A 662 -49.44 -6.97 60.19
C ALA A 662 -48.54 -8.11 60.70
N ASN A 663 -47.28 -8.13 60.28
CA ASN A 663 -46.34 -9.26 60.47
C ASN A 663 -46.86 -10.63 59.97
N ALA A 664 -47.82 -10.69 59.03
CA ALA A 664 -48.21 -11.96 58.41
C ALA A 664 -47.04 -12.49 57.56
N HIS A 665 -46.78 -13.80 57.60
CA HIS A 665 -45.70 -14.43 56.83
C HIS A 665 -46.22 -15.62 56.01
N ALA A 666 -46.21 -15.48 54.69
CA ALA A 666 -46.50 -16.55 53.75
C ALA A 666 -45.17 -17.04 53.15
N GLY A 667 -44.61 -18.08 53.78
CA GLY A 667 -43.24 -18.54 53.56
C GLY A 667 -43.09 -19.48 52.36
N GLY A 668 -44.02 -20.42 52.19
CA GLY A 668 -43.95 -21.47 51.16
C GLY A 668 -44.67 -21.10 49.86
N ALA A 669 -44.32 -21.77 48.77
CA ALA A 669 -44.93 -21.57 47.45
C ALA A 669 -46.43 -21.93 47.48
N ASN A 670 -47.30 -21.13 46.86
CA ASN A 670 -48.77 -21.22 46.90
C ASN A 670 -49.40 -21.08 48.31
N SER A 671 -48.66 -20.58 49.31
CA SER A 671 -49.18 -20.44 50.69
C SER A 671 -50.07 -19.20 50.91
N THR A 672 -50.86 -19.15 51.98
CA THR A 672 -51.73 -18.00 52.32
C THR A 672 -51.77 -17.77 53.83
N ALA A 673 -51.24 -16.65 54.30
CA ALA A 673 -51.27 -16.20 55.70
C ALA A 673 -52.17 -14.95 55.86
N LEU A 674 -53.40 -15.12 56.34
CA LEU A 674 -54.39 -14.04 56.49
C LEU A 674 -54.71 -13.78 57.98
N GLY A 675 -54.03 -12.77 58.56
CA GLY A 675 -54.22 -12.33 59.94
C GLY A 675 -52.95 -11.76 60.55
N ALA A 676 -53.06 -10.95 61.61
CA ALA A 676 -51.89 -10.39 62.26
C ALA A 676 -51.04 -11.49 62.92
N ASN A 677 -49.75 -11.55 62.57
CA ASN A 677 -48.81 -12.63 62.88
C ASN A 677 -49.27 -14.03 62.41
N ALA A 678 -50.12 -14.15 61.39
CA ALA A 678 -50.40 -15.44 60.74
C ALA A 678 -49.15 -15.96 60.02
N ALA A 679 -48.87 -17.26 60.07
CA ALA A 679 -47.65 -17.85 59.52
C ALA A 679 -47.97 -19.09 58.67
N ALA A 680 -47.95 -18.97 57.35
CA ALA A 680 -48.15 -20.07 56.40
C ALA A 680 -46.80 -20.42 55.75
N THR A 681 -45.96 -21.19 56.46
CA THR A 681 -44.55 -21.41 56.07
C THR A 681 -44.28 -22.71 55.33
N GLY A 682 -45.27 -23.59 55.21
CA GLY A 682 -45.20 -24.73 54.29
C GLY A 682 -45.60 -24.33 52.88
N ASP A 683 -45.06 -24.99 51.85
CA ASP A 683 -45.61 -24.90 50.49
C ASP A 683 -47.08 -25.33 50.49
N GLU A 684 -47.96 -24.72 49.70
CA GLU A 684 -49.42 -24.97 49.63
C GLU A 684 -50.16 -24.81 50.97
N SER A 685 -49.56 -24.15 51.97
CA SER A 685 -50.16 -24.01 53.31
C SER A 685 -51.08 -22.78 53.47
N ILE A 686 -52.14 -22.86 54.27
CA ILE A 686 -53.16 -21.81 54.42
C ILE A 686 -53.41 -21.51 55.91
N ALA A 687 -52.80 -20.47 56.47
CA ALA A 687 -53.05 -19.97 57.81
C ALA A 687 -54.03 -18.78 57.80
N ILE A 688 -55.20 -18.86 58.43
CA ILE A 688 -56.18 -17.75 58.48
C ILE A 688 -56.67 -17.51 59.91
N GLY A 689 -56.25 -16.40 60.51
CA GLY A 689 -56.53 -16.05 61.90
C GLY A 689 -55.42 -15.20 62.51
N GLN A 690 -55.70 -14.52 63.62
CA GLN A 690 -54.63 -13.87 64.39
C GLN A 690 -53.74 -14.97 64.99
N GLY A 691 -52.44 -14.93 64.70
CA GLY A 691 -51.44 -15.90 65.19
C GLY A 691 -51.62 -17.36 64.73
N SER A 692 -52.48 -17.65 63.74
CA SER A 692 -52.62 -19.01 63.20
C SER A 692 -51.36 -19.44 62.43
N ALA A 693 -50.93 -20.68 62.57
CA ALA A 693 -49.69 -21.19 61.98
C ALA A 693 -49.91 -22.48 61.17
N ALA A 694 -49.65 -22.44 59.86
CA ALA A 694 -49.66 -23.57 58.95
C ALA A 694 -48.23 -23.81 58.46
N THR A 695 -47.49 -24.71 59.14
CA THR A 695 -46.04 -24.86 58.97
C THR A 695 -45.62 -26.11 58.20
N GLY A 696 -46.53 -27.08 58.02
CA GLY A 696 -46.32 -28.21 57.12
C GLY A 696 -46.68 -27.87 55.67
N ALA A 697 -45.99 -28.44 54.69
CA ALA A 697 -46.38 -28.31 53.29
C ALA A 697 -47.77 -28.93 53.07
N GLY A 698 -48.71 -28.27 52.38
CA GLY A 698 -50.12 -28.65 52.20
C GLY A 698 -51.02 -28.42 53.42
N SER A 699 -50.54 -27.74 54.47
CA SER A 699 -51.27 -27.63 55.74
C SER A 699 -52.22 -26.43 55.84
N VAL A 700 -53.36 -26.54 56.52
CA VAL A 700 -54.42 -25.51 56.58
C VAL A 700 -54.76 -25.21 58.04
N ALA A 701 -54.37 -24.04 58.57
CA ALA A 701 -54.61 -23.61 59.95
C ALA A 701 -55.57 -22.41 60.03
N ILE A 702 -56.88 -22.64 60.18
CA ILE A 702 -57.90 -21.58 60.14
C ILE A 702 -58.55 -21.41 61.52
N GLY A 703 -58.17 -20.35 62.23
CA GLY A 703 -58.76 -19.91 63.50
C GLY A 703 -57.77 -19.21 64.42
N GLY A 704 -58.26 -18.22 65.18
CA GLY A 704 -57.47 -17.47 66.15
C GLY A 704 -58.34 -16.89 67.28
N MET A 705 -57.76 -16.77 68.47
CA MET A 705 -58.42 -16.26 69.68
C MET A 705 -57.51 -15.25 70.39
N SER A 706 -58.08 -14.20 70.99
CA SER A 706 -57.34 -13.22 71.78
C SER A 706 -56.95 -13.79 73.15
N GLY A 707 -55.96 -14.67 73.16
CA GLY A 707 -55.41 -15.33 74.35
C GLY A 707 -54.07 -16.04 74.13
N GLY A 708 -53.76 -16.45 72.90
CA GLY A 708 -52.51 -17.16 72.54
C GLY A 708 -52.74 -18.54 71.93
N ASP A 709 -53.89 -19.17 72.22
CA ASP A 709 -54.25 -20.49 71.69
C ASP A 709 -54.87 -20.38 70.29
N THR A 710 -54.03 -20.51 69.26
CA THR A 710 -54.38 -20.35 67.85
C THR A 710 -54.42 -21.69 67.10
N ALA A 711 -54.95 -21.69 65.87
CA ALA A 711 -54.88 -22.88 65.01
C ALA A 711 -53.42 -23.16 64.60
N LEU A 712 -52.98 -24.40 64.76
CA LEU A 712 -51.64 -24.90 64.41
C LEU A 712 -51.77 -26.15 63.54
N ALA A 713 -51.42 -26.05 62.26
CA ALA A 713 -51.31 -27.17 61.33
C ALA A 713 -49.82 -27.38 61.00
N SER A 714 -49.17 -28.32 61.70
CA SER A 714 -47.71 -28.49 61.65
C SER A 714 -47.25 -29.77 60.94
N GLY A 715 -48.16 -30.68 60.63
CA GLY A 715 -47.85 -31.81 59.76
C GLY A 715 -47.98 -31.43 58.28
N VAL A 716 -47.20 -32.07 57.41
CA VAL A 716 -47.44 -32.03 55.96
C VAL A 716 -48.90 -32.47 55.68
N ASN A 717 -49.63 -31.80 54.80
CA ASN A 717 -51.04 -32.01 54.47
C ASN A 717 -52.02 -31.98 55.67
N SER A 718 -51.67 -31.32 56.78
CA SER A 718 -52.50 -31.29 57.99
C SER A 718 -53.52 -30.15 58.00
N THR A 719 -54.75 -30.33 58.48
CA THR A 719 -55.80 -29.30 58.49
C THR A 719 -56.30 -29.04 59.92
N ALA A 720 -55.95 -27.91 60.53
CA ALA A 720 -56.46 -27.44 61.82
C ALA A 720 -57.50 -26.31 61.62
N LEU A 721 -58.75 -26.48 62.09
CA LEU A 721 -59.85 -25.55 61.79
C LEU A 721 -60.71 -25.26 63.04
N GLY A 722 -60.43 -24.14 63.71
CA GLY A 722 -61.07 -23.74 64.98
C GLY A 722 -60.14 -22.89 65.87
N GLY A 723 -60.61 -22.44 67.04
CA GLY A 723 -59.73 -21.89 68.07
C GLY A 723 -58.93 -23.00 68.75
N GLY A 724 -57.65 -22.77 69.02
CA GLY A 724 -56.76 -23.74 69.68
C GLY A 724 -56.70 -25.13 69.03
N THR A 725 -56.96 -25.26 67.72
CA THR A 725 -56.92 -26.55 67.01
C THR A 725 -55.52 -26.93 66.61
N TRP A 726 -55.10 -28.14 66.94
CA TRP A 726 -53.73 -28.62 66.66
C TRP A 726 -53.78 -29.85 65.76
N ALA A 727 -53.31 -29.73 64.52
CA ALA A 727 -53.10 -30.82 63.57
C ALA A 727 -51.60 -31.01 63.37
N THR A 728 -50.97 -31.86 64.20
CA THR A 728 -49.50 -31.99 64.25
C THR A 728 -48.98 -33.23 63.55
N GLY A 729 -49.84 -34.18 63.18
CA GLY A 729 -49.45 -35.32 62.36
C GLY A 729 -49.44 -34.97 60.87
N GLU A 730 -48.54 -35.57 60.10
CA GLU A 730 -48.65 -35.60 58.62
C GLU A 730 -50.03 -36.12 58.19
N ASN A 731 -50.64 -35.61 57.12
CA ASN A 731 -52.00 -35.88 56.65
C ASN A 731 -53.10 -35.80 57.74
N SER A 732 -52.89 -35.08 58.86
CA SER A 732 -53.83 -35.07 60.00
C SER A 732 -54.90 -33.96 59.93
N THR A 733 -56.15 -34.22 60.31
CA THR A 733 -57.23 -33.22 60.29
C THR A 733 -57.82 -32.99 61.68
N ALA A 734 -57.79 -31.77 62.21
CA ALA A 734 -58.40 -31.33 63.46
C ALA A 734 -59.44 -30.23 63.22
N LEU A 735 -60.74 -30.56 63.24
CA LEU A 735 -61.85 -29.66 62.87
C LEU A 735 -62.82 -29.47 64.05
N GLY A 736 -62.91 -28.25 64.58
CA GLY A 736 -63.74 -27.89 65.75
C GLY A 736 -62.89 -27.41 66.93
N ASN A 737 -63.41 -26.51 67.75
CA ASN A 737 -62.64 -25.82 68.80
C ASN A 737 -61.89 -26.80 69.73
N PHE A 738 -60.58 -26.57 69.95
CA PHE A 738 -59.68 -27.47 70.69
C PHE A 738 -59.61 -28.93 70.18
N ALA A 739 -59.95 -29.21 68.91
CA ALA A 739 -59.67 -30.52 68.31
C ALA A 739 -58.16 -30.77 68.17
N TYR A 740 -57.72 -32.01 68.40
CA TYR A 740 -56.31 -32.41 68.38
C TYR A 740 -56.09 -33.66 67.51
N ALA A 741 -55.44 -33.50 66.36
CA ALA A 741 -55.07 -34.57 65.45
C ALA A 741 -53.55 -34.74 65.46
N ALA A 742 -53.05 -35.65 66.30
CA ALA A 742 -51.63 -35.78 66.60
C ALA A 742 -50.91 -36.83 65.74
N GLY A 743 -51.64 -37.87 65.32
CA GLY A 743 -51.06 -38.99 64.57
C GLY A 743 -50.96 -38.74 63.07
N ALA A 744 -50.00 -39.37 62.41
CA ALA A 744 -49.91 -39.34 60.95
C ALA A 744 -51.14 -39.99 60.30
N SER A 745 -51.77 -39.33 59.32
CA SER A 745 -53.07 -39.66 58.70
C SER A 745 -54.23 -39.75 59.70
N SER A 746 -54.22 -38.93 60.76
CA SER A 746 -55.32 -38.90 61.75
C SER A 746 -56.44 -37.92 61.41
N SER A 747 -57.62 -38.01 62.03
CA SER A 747 -58.75 -37.11 61.74
C SER A 747 -59.70 -36.90 62.93
N ALA A 748 -59.44 -35.89 63.75
CA ALA A 748 -60.31 -35.39 64.81
C ALA A 748 -61.33 -34.37 64.26
N VAL A 749 -62.63 -34.66 64.34
CA VAL A 749 -63.70 -33.79 63.83
C VAL A 749 -64.81 -33.65 64.87
N GLY A 750 -64.78 -32.54 65.60
CA GLY A 750 -65.66 -32.18 66.70
C GLY A 750 -64.93 -31.29 67.71
N GLN A 751 -65.65 -30.44 68.44
CA GLN A 751 -65.07 -29.71 69.57
C GLN A 751 -64.48 -30.73 70.57
N GLY A 752 -63.25 -30.48 71.04
CA GLY A 752 -62.52 -31.36 71.97
C GLY A 752 -62.16 -32.75 71.45
N SER A 753 -62.46 -33.07 70.18
CA SER A 753 -62.16 -34.38 69.60
C SER A 753 -60.64 -34.62 69.49
N ALA A 754 -60.20 -35.85 69.72
CA ALA A 754 -58.78 -36.18 69.79
C ALA A 754 -58.44 -37.47 69.02
N ALA A 755 -57.67 -37.35 67.94
CA ALA A 755 -57.19 -38.44 67.11
C ALA A 755 -55.67 -38.54 67.26
N VAL A 756 -55.23 -39.35 68.24
CA VAL A 756 -53.89 -39.24 68.82
C VAL A 756 -52.88 -40.16 68.14
N ALA A 757 -53.33 -41.31 67.63
CA ALA A 757 -52.47 -42.31 66.98
C ALA A 757 -52.50 -42.20 65.45
N ALA A 758 -51.50 -42.78 64.77
CA ALA A 758 -51.46 -42.80 63.31
C ALA A 758 -52.67 -43.54 62.71
N LEU A 759 -53.20 -43.08 61.58
CA LEU A 759 -54.39 -43.57 60.90
C LEU A 759 -55.67 -43.55 61.78
N SER A 760 -55.66 -42.87 62.92
CA SER A 760 -56.81 -42.82 63.85
C SER A 760 -57.77 -41.68 63.53
N ALA A 761 -59.08 -41.87 63.65
CA ALA A 761 -60.06 -40.83 63.32
C ALA A 761 -61.17 -40.75 64.37
N ALA A 762 -61.50 -39.56 64.83
CA ALA A 762 -62.46 -39.28 65.89
C ALA A 762 -63.54 -38.30 65.39
N PHE A 763 -64.59 -38.82 64.77
CA PHE A 763 -65.68 -38.06 64.15
C PHE A 763 -66.85 -37.86 65.13
N GLY A 764 -66.71 -36.88 66.04
CA GLY A 764 -67.75 -36.42 66.95
C GLY A 764 -67.19 -35.46 68.02
N ALA A 765 -68.04 -34.62 68.62
CA ALA A 765 -67.63 -33.84 69.79
C ALA A 765 -67.16 -34.77 70.92
N ASP A 766 -66.02 -34.43 71.51
CA ASP A 766 -65.28 -35.20 72.51
C ASP A 766 -65.07 -36.69 72.16
N ALA A 767 -65.13 -37.05 70.87
CA ALA A 767 -64.75 -38.37 70.39
C ALA A 767 -63.23 -38.54 70.47
N VAL A 768 -62.76 -39.75 70.82
CA VAL A 768 -61.33 -40.02 71.03
C VAL A 768 -60.91 -41.30 70.33
N ALA A 769 -59.90 -41.19 69.46
CA ALA A 769 -59.24 -42.33 68.83
C ALA A 769 -57.77 -42.39 69.31
N LEU A 770 -57.47 -43.36 70.15
CA LEU A 770 -56.19 -43.50 70.86
C LEU A 770 -55.26 -44.53 70.23
N ALA A 771 -55.77 -45.41 69.35
CA ALA A 771 -55.02 -46.52 68.79
C ALA A 771 -54.82 -46.40 67.27
N THR A 772 -53.76 -47.04 66.76
CA THR A 772 -53.38 -46.96 65.35
C THR A 772 -54.46 -47.53 64.44
N ASN A 773 -54.80 -46.84 63.35
CA ASN A 773 -55.82 -47.27 62.38
C ASN A 773 -57.19 -47.54 63.03
N SER A 774 -57.60 -46.68 63.97
CA SER A 774 -58.85 -46.83 64.73
C SER A 774 -59.80 -45.65 64.54
N VAL A 775 -61.08 -45.93 64.29
CA VAL A 775 -62.09 -44.92 63.93
C VAL A 775 -63.18 -44.85 65.00
N ALA A 776 -63.15 -43.83 65.85
CA ALA A 776 -64.25 -43.45 66.72
C ALA A 776 -65.28 -42.62 65.92
N LEU A 777 -66.50 -43.15 65.75
CA LEU A 777 -67.56 -42.52 64.96
C LEU A 777 -68.77 -42.19 65.84
N GLY A 778 -69.16 -40.91 65.88
CA GLY A 778 -70.18 -40.33 66.75
C GLY A 778 -69.61 -39.61 67.97
N THR A 779 -70.41 -38.73 68.58
CA THR A 779 -70.05 -38.03 69.84
C THR A 779 -69.72 -39.01 70.95
N ASP A 780 -68.77 -38.65 71.82
CA ASP A 780 -68.30 -39.48 72.95
C ASP A 780 -67.66 -40.84 72.55
N SER A 781 -67.60 -41.18 71.25
CA SER A 781 -67.10 -42.49 70.82
C SER A 781 -65.62 -42.66 71.17
N LEU A 782 -65.26 -43.86 71.62
CA LEU A 782 -63.90 -44.22 72.00
C LEU A 782 -63.41 -45.37 71.12
N ALA A 783 -62.27 -45.15 70.46
CA ALA A 783 -61.53 -46.17 69.73
C ALA A 783 -60.14 -46.35 70.40
N ASP A 784 -60.06 -47.33 71.30
CA ASP A 784 -58.88 -47.66 72.11
C ASP A 784 -58.14 -48.91 71.61
N ARG A 785 -58.64 -49.54 70.53
CA ARG A 785 -58.06 -50.70 69.85
C ARG A 785 -57.66 -50.41 68.42
N ALA A 786 -56.49 -50.90 68.02
CA ALA A 786 -56.01 -50.78 66.66
C ALA A 786 -56.90 -51.54 65.66
N ASP A 787 -56.86 -51.10 64.40
CA ASP A 787 -57.54 -51.73 63.24
C ASP A 787 -59.05 -51.95 63.49
N SER A 788 -59.75 -50.93 64.02
CA SER A 788 -61.15 -51.07 64.43
C SER A 788 -62.00 -49.81 64.21
N VAL A 789 -63.26 -49.99 63.79
CA VAL A 789 -64.26 -48.92 63.70
C VAL A 789 -65.21 -49.03 64.90
N SER A 790 -65.05 -48.12 65.86
CA SER A 790 -65.89 -48.01 67.05
C SER A 790 -66.99 -46.98 66.82
N VAL A 791 -68.22 -47.45 66.59
CA VAL A 791 -69.40 -46.58 66.43
C VAL A 791 -70.00 -46.10 67.77
N GLY A 792 -69.22 -46.11 68.85
CA GLY A 792 -69.70 -45.77 70.20
C GLY A 792 -68.61 -45.76 71.27
N ARG A 793 -69.05 -45.77 72.53
CA ARG A 793 -68.25 -46.21 73.69
C ARG A 793 -69.12 -47.19 74.49
N VAL A 794 -68.56 -47.91 75.46
CA VAL A 794 -69.34 -48.81 76.33
C VAL A 794 -70.48 -48.03 77.01
N GLY A 795 -71.72 -48.47 76.80
CA GLY A 795 -72.96 -47.82 77.25
C GLY A 795 -73.59 -46.82 76.25
N TYR A 796 -72.98 -46.62 75.08
CA TYR A 796 -73.44 -45.73 74.00
C TYR A 796 -73.20 -46.36 72.61
N GLU A 797 -73.62 -47.61 72.44
CA GLU A 797 -73.49 -48.38 71.20
C GLU A 797 -74.49 -47.94 70.11
N ARG A 798 -74.17 -48.18 68.83
CA ARG A 798 -74.99 -47.76 67.67
C ARG A 798 -75.15 -48.87 66.63
N GLN A 799 -76.23 -48.83 65.84
CA GLN A 799 -76.55 -49.83 64.81
C GLN A 799 -76.05 -49.41 63.42
N ILE A 800 -75.78 -50.38 62.54
CA ILE A 800 -75.40 -50.18 61.14
C ILE A 800 -76.53 -50.74 60.25
N VAL A 801 -76.95 -49.98 59.22
CA VAL A 801 -78.06 -50.30 58.32
C VAL A 801 -77.69 -50.03 56.85
N ASN A 802 -78.51 -50.53 55.91
CA ASN A 802 -78.29 -50.41 54.46
C ASN A 802 -77.00 -51.08 53.93
N VAL A 803 -76.47 -52.08 54.64
CA VAL A 803 -75.30 -52.86 54.21
C VAL A 803 -75.66 -53.71 52.99
N ALA A 804 -74.90 -53.54 51.90
CA ALA A 804 -75.03 -54.31 50.67
C ALA A 804 -74.50 -55.75 50.83
N ALA A 805 -74.60 -56.55 49.78
CA ALA A 805 -73.98 -57.87 49.73
C ALA A 805 -72.44 -57.72 49.65
N GLY A 806 -71.75 -57.93 50.77
CA GLY A 806 -70.30 -57.95 50.91
C GLY A 806 -69.62 -59.06 50.10
N THR A 807 -69.07 -58.70 48.96
CA THR A 807 -68.48 -59.60 47.96
C THR A 807 -67.13 -60.23 48.34
N ALA A 808 -66.47 -59.77 49.41
CA ALA A 808 -65.20 -60.29 49.90
C ALA A 808 -65.28 -60.76 51.37
N ASP A 809 -64.36 -61.64 51.79
CA ASP A 809 -64.31 -62.23 53.16
C ASP A 809 -64.16 -61.18 54.28
N THR A 810 -63.69 -59.98 53.95
CA THR A 810 -63.53 -58.83 54.86
C THR A 810 -64.74 -57.92 54.95
N ASP A 811 -65.74 -58.11 54.08
CA ASP A 811 -66.90 -57.23 54.00
C ASP A 811 -67.90 -57.53 55.13
N ALA A 812 -68.68 -56.51 55.52
CA ALA A 812 -69.76 -56.69 56.48
C ALA A 812 -70.88 -57.55 55.87
N VAL A 813 -70.93 -58.85 56.22
CA VAL A 813 -71.94 -59.80 55.75
C VAL A 813 -73.34 -59.28 56.07
N ASN A 814 -74.13 -58.97 55.04
CA ASN A 814 -75.52 -58.61 55.22
C ASN A 814 -76.43 -59.84 55.32
N VAL A 815 -77.64 -59.62 55.83
CA VAL A 815 -78.64 -60.69 56.05
C VAL A 815 -79.01 -61.42 54.75
N ALA A 816 -78.89 -60.77 53.58
CA ALA A 816 -79.22 -61.37 52.29
C ALA A 816 -78.14 -62.36 51.79
N GLN A 817 -76.87 -62.16 52.10
CA GLN A 817 -75.80 -63.09 51.72
C GLN A 817 -75.68 -64.31 52.60
N LEU A 818 -75.97 -64.15 53.90
CA LEU A 818 -76.12 -65.29 54.80
C LEU A 818 -77.22 -66.25 54.28
N ASN A 819 -78.20 -65.72 53.52
CA ASN A 819 -79.21 -66.50 52.80
C ASN A 819 -78.76 -66.97 51.40
N ALA A 820 -77.68 -66.45 50.81
CA ALA A 820 -77.24 -66.73 49.43
C ALA A 820 -76.03 -67.68 49.35
N LEU A 821 -75.15 -67.73 50.36
CA LEU A 821 -74.08 -68.73 50.46
C LEU A 821 -74.64 -70.17 50.55
N ALA A 822 -75.94 -70.31 50.82
CA ALA A 822 -76.70 -71.54 50.67
C ALA A 822 -76.91 -72.01 49.20
N SER A 823 -76.19 -71.50 48.19
CA SER A 823 -76.51 -71.74 46.76
C SER A 823 -75.32 -71.80 45.74
N ALA A 824 -74.27 -72.58 46.05
CA ALA A 824 -73.34 -73.29 45.12
C ALA A 824 -72.31 -72.51 44.24
N SER A 825 -71.31 -73.24 43.69
CA SER A 825 -70.22 -72.73 42.80
C SER A 825 -69.42 -73.87 42.09
N THR A 826 -68.89 -73.68 40.86
CA THR A 826 -67.98 -74.63 40.15
C THR A 826 -67.13 -74.04 38.99
N ILE A 827 -65.81 -74.38 38.93
CA ILE A 827 -64.97 -74.71 37.72
C ILE A 827 -64.64 -73.58 36.69
N SER A 828 -63.49 -73.51 35.96
CA SER A 828 -62.07 -73.98 36.10
C SER A 828 -61.20 -73.37 34.94
N SER A 829 -59.89 -73.69 34.81
CA SER A 829 -58.93 -72.99 33.89
C SER A 829 -57.89 -73.89 33.16
N THR A 830 -57.90 -73.98 31.81
CA THR A 830 -56.96 -74.88 31.06
C THR A 830 -56.66 -74.54 29.56
N MET A 831 -56.12 -73.36 29.18
CA MET A 831 -55.89 -73.05 27.73
C MET A 831 -54.55 -72.47 27.24
N GLN A 832 -53.61 -71.99 28.07
CA GLN A 832 -52.61 -71.01 27.58
C GLN A 832 -51.17 -71.45 27.23
N MET A 833 -50.67 -72.64 27.61
CA MET A 833 -49.20 -72.86 27.64
C MET A 833 -48.60 -73.96 26.72
N ASP A 834 -49.36 -74.93 26.23
CA ASP A 834 -48.78 -76.07 25.48
C ASP A 834 -48.31 -75.70 24.04
N MET A 835 -48.96 -74.70 23.42
CA MET A 835 -48.70 -74.32 22.03
C MET A 835 -47.36 -73.56 21.82
N VAL A 836 -46.80 -72.96 22.88
CA VAL A 836 -45.62 -72.08 22.79
C VAL A 836 -44.34 -72.86 22.47
N ALA A 837 -44.15 -74.03 23.09
CA ALA A 837 -42.86 -74.71 23.12
C ALA A 837 -42.34 -75.18 21.74
N ARG A 838 -43.25 -75.57 20.84
CA ARG A 838 -42.91 -76.27 19.59
C ARG A 838 -42.34 -75.36 18.50
N MET A 839 -42.35 -74.04 18.69
CA MET A 839 -41.89 -73.07 17.68
C MET A 839 -40.46 -72.55 17.87
N LEU A 840 -39.81 -72.80 19.03
CA LEU A 840 -38.49 -72.22 19.33
C LEU A 840 -37.29 -73.03 18.78
N GLY A 841 -37.51 -74.26 18.32
CA GLY A 841 -36.44 -75.17 17.88
C GLY A 841 -35.51 -75.63 19.01
N GLY A 842 -34.32 -76.14 18.66
CA GLY A 842 -33.11 -76.21 19.50
C GLY A 842 -33.18 -76.88 20.88
N GLY A 843 -34.26 -77.59 21.22
CA GLY A 843 -34.44 -78.32 22.49
C GLY A 843 -35.68 -77.97 23.32
N ALA A 844 -36.48 -76.96 22.90
CA ALA A 844 -37.61 -76.48 23.69
C ALA A 844 -38.78 -77.48 23.84
N SER A 845 -39.44 -77.50 25.01
CA SER A 845 -40.59 -78.37 25.33
C SER A 845 -41.43 -77.81 26.50
N TYR A 846 -42.75 -78.07 26.54
CA TYR A 846 -43.60 -77.80 27.70
C TYR A 846 -44.21 -79.12 28.19
N THR A 847 -44.00 -79.45 29.46
CA THR A 847 -44.52 -80.70 30.06
C THR A 847 -44.78 -80.48 31.55
N GLY A 848 -45.94 -80.90 32.04
CA GLY A 848 -46.24 -80.93 33.48
C GLY A 848 -46.29 -79.57 34.20
N GLY A 849 -46.34 -78.45 33.47
CA GLY A 849 -46.43 -77.10 34.04
C GLY A 849 -45.20 -76.21 33.82
N VAL A 850 -44.13 -76.71 33.18
CA VAL A 850 -42.86 -75.98 33.00
C VAL A 850 -42.40 -76.01 31.54
N LEU A 851 -41.80 -74.90 31.08
CA LEU A 851 -41.26 -74.69 29.73
C LEU A 851 -39.72 -74.74 29.73
N ASN A 852 -39.14 -75.60 28.91
CA ASN A 852 -37.69 -75.74 28.70
C ASN A 852 -37.22 -74.96 27.46
N ALA A 853 -35.97 -74.48 27.47
CA ALA A 853 -35.40 -73.55 26.48
C ALA A 853 -34.30 -74.16 25.57
N PRO A 854 -34.01 -73.58 24.39
CA PRO A 854 -33.06 -74.11 23.41
C PRO A 854 -31.64 -73.51 23.47
N THR A 855 -30.68 -74.00 22.67
CA THR A 855 -29.31 -73.43 22.57
C THR A 855 -28.65 -73.60 21.20
N TYR A 856 -27.84 -72.60 20.79
CA TYR A 856 -27.11 -72.48 19.52
C TYR A 856 -25.69 -71.89 19.77
N SER A 857 -24.74 -71.99 18.83
CA SER A 857 -23.37 -71.49 19.02
C SER A 857 -22.78 -70.83 17.77
N ILE A 858 -22.16 -69.65 17.93
CA ILE A 858 -21.50 -68.85 16.88
C ILE A 858 -20.21 -68.23 17.46
N GLN A 859 -19.09 -68.29 16.73
CA GLN A 859 -17.79 -67.68 17.13
C GLN A 859 -17.37 -67.92 18.60
N GLY A 860 -17.63 -69.12 19.12
CA GLY A 860 -17.28 -69.52 20.50
C GLY A 860 -18.25 -69.06 21.60
N SER A 861 -19.29 -68.28 21.27
CA SER A 861 -20.37 -67.89 22.19
C SER A 861 -21.63 -68.73 22.01
N SER A 862 -22.38 -68.94 23.09
CA SER A 862 -23.65 -69.71 23.09
C SER A 862 -24.87 -68.81 23.25
N PHE A 863 -25.93 -69.10 22.49
CA PHE A 863 -27.11 -68.27 22.33
C PHE A 863 -28.39 -69.07 22.60
N GLY A 864 -29.27 -68.58 23.48
CA GLY A 864 -30.45 -69.31 23.97
C GLY A 864 -31.69 -69.27 23.05
N ASN A 865 -31.59 -68.76 21.82
CA ASN A 865 -32.66 -68.74 20.82
C ASN A 865 -32.12 -68.51 19.40
N VAL A 866 -32.92 -68.84 18.38
CA VAL A 866 -32.54 -68.72 16.95
C VAL A 866 -32.21 -67.28 16.55
N GLY A 867 -32.99 -66.30 17.03
CA GLY A 867 -32.84 -64.89 16.66
C GLY A 867 -31.48 -64.33 17.07
N ALA A 868 -31.05 -64.59 18.30
CA ALA A 868 -29.75 -64.16 18.81
C ALA A 868 -28.57 -64.80 18.04
N ALA A 869 -28.71 -66.05 17.58
CA ALA A 869 -27.67 -66.71 16.79
C ALA A 869 -27.53 -66.13 15.37
N PHE A 870 -28.64 -65.87 14.68
CA PHE A 870 -28.58 -65.23 13.34
C PHE A 870 -28.18 -63.75 13.43
N ALA A 871 -28.65 -63.00 14.44
CA ALA A 871 -28.22 -61.62 14.67
C ALA A 871 -26.71 -61.51 14.92
N ALA A 872 -26.09 -62.48 15.61
CA ALA A 872 -24.64 -62.49 15.82
C ALA A 872 -23.85 -62.66 14.50
N VAL A 873 -24.38 -63.40 13.52
CA VAL A 873 -23.76 -63.55 12.18
C VAL A 873 -23.97 -62.29 11.34
N ASP A 874 -25.19 -61.74 11.35
CA ASP A 874 -25.59 -60.55 10.60
C ASP A 874 -24.82 -59.30 11.05
N VAL A 875 -24.66 -59.11 12.37
CA VAL A 875 -23.86 -58.04 12.96
C VAL A 875 -22.38 -58.18 12.57
N GLN A 876 -21.79 -59.38 12.63
CA GLN A 876 -20.38 -59.58 12.25
C GLN A 876 -20.11 -59.29 10.76
N LEU A 877 -21.04 -59.69 9.87
CA LEU A 877 -20.91 -59.42 8.44
C LEU A 877 -21.15 -57.94 8.12
N SER A 878 -22.08 -57.31 8.83
CA SER A 878 -22.35 -55.87 8.76
C SER A 878 -21.20 -55.03 9.30
N ASP A 879 -20.57 -55.41 10.40
CA ASP A 879 -19.42 -54.71 10.99
C ASP A 879 -18.20 -54.74 10.06
N LEU A 880 -17.92 -55.87 9.39
CA LEU A 880 -16.82 -55.94 8.44
C LEU A 880 -17.07 -55.02 7.24
N ARG A 881 -18.28 -55.04 6.68
CA ARG A 881 -18.72 -54.14 5.60
C ARG A 881 -18.66 -52.67 6.03
N THR A 882 -19.12 -52.36 7.24
CA THR A 882 -19.18 -50.99 7.79
C THR A 882 -17.79 -50.49 8.19
N THR A 883 -16.88 -51.35 8.65
CA THR A 883 -15.48 -51.00 8.94
C THR A 883 -14.72 -50.64 7.67
N MET A 884 -14.98 -51.34 6.55
CA MET A 884 -14.42 -50.97 5.26
C MET A 884 -15.05 -49.68 4.71
N ALA A 885 -16.37 -49.55 4.76
CA ALA A 885 -17.10 -48.37 4.25
C ALA A 885 -16.96 -47.09 5.12
N SER A 886 -16.54 -47.20 6.38
CA SER A 886 -16.24 -46.05 7.24
C SER A 886 -14.77 -45.61 7.17
N ARG A 887 -13.85 -46.52 6.81
CA ARG A 887 -12.43 -46.19 6.58
C ARG A 887 -12.14 -45.74 5.14
N ILE A 888 -12.97 -46.18 4.19
CA ILE A 888 -13.07 -45.59 2.85
C ILE A 888 -14.52 -45.14 2.70
N ALA A 889 -14.81 -43.91 3.12
CA ALA A 889 -16.10 -43.28 2.88
C ALA A 889 -16.32 -43.21 1.35
N ALA A 890 -17.22 -44.03 0.83
CA ALA A 890 -17.52 -44.10 -0.59
C ALA A 890 -18.54 -43.02 -0.97
N GLY A 891 -18.33 -42.41 -2.14
CA GLY A 891 -19.29 -41.47 -2.71
C GLY A 891 -20.42 -42.16 -3.48
N THR A 892 -21.01 -41.41 -4.41
CA THR A 892 -22.17 -41.81 -5.21
C THR A 892 -21.93 -41.63 -6.71
N GLY A 893 -22.73 -42.29 -7.55
CA GLY A 893 -22.58 -42.30 -9.00
C GLY A 893 -21.79 -43.53 -9.52
N ASP A 894 -21.49 -43.54 -10.82
CA ASP A 894 -20.91 -44.71 -11.51
C ASP A 894 -19.36 -44.63 -11.65
N GLY A 895 -18.75 -43.51 -11.26
CA GLY A 895 -17.29 -43.25 -11.35
C GLY A 895 -16.49 -43.53 -10.08
N LEU A 896 -15.23 -43.08 -10.05
CA LEU A 896 -14.32 -43.24 -8.90
C LEU A 896 -14.58 -42.18 -7.82
N ALA A 897 -15.61 -42.40 -6.98
CA ALA A 897 -16.00 -41.48 -5.91
C ALA A 897 -15.45 -41.92 -4.53
N VAL A 898 -14.46 -41.18 -3.99
CA VAL A 898 -13.75 -41.51 -2.73
C VAL A 898 -13.73 -40.29 -1.79
N GLY A 899 -14.56 -40.34 -0.75
CA GLY A 899 -14.74 -39.29 0.24
C GLY A 899 -16.18 -39.26 0.73
N GLY A 900 -16.42 -38.81 1.97
CA GLY A 900 -17.78 -38.61 2.46
C GLY A 900 -18.51 -37.58 1.59
N ASP A 901 -19.72 -37.89 1.14
CA ASP A 901 -20.56 -37.05 0.28
C ASP A 901 -19.96 -36.75 -1.12
N SER A 902 -18.98 -37.51 -1.62
CA SER A 902 -18.49 -37.32 -2.99
C SER A 902 -19.44 -37.88 -4.05
N HIS A 903 -19.33 -37.37 -5.29
CA HIS A 903 -20.13 -37.77 -6.44
C HIS A 903 -19.27 -37.85 -7.71
N ALA A 904 -19.33 -38.96 -8.46
CA ALA A 904 -18.69 -39.10 -9.76
C ALA A 904 -19.72 -39.68 -10.74
N ARG A 905 -20.21 -38.84 -11.65
CA ARG A 905 -21.40 -39.12 -12.46
C ARG A 905 -21.29 -40.38 -13.31
N ASP A 906 -20.26 -40.49 -14.15
CA ASP A 906 -20.08 -41.63 -15.07
C ASP A 906 -18.78 -42.41 -14.83
N THR A 907 -18.66 -43.57 -15.48
CA THR A 907 -17.54 -44.51 -15.31
C THR A 907 -16.15 -43.99 -15.68
N THR A 908 -16.05 -42.80 -16.31
CA THR A 908 -14.78 -42.12 -16.64
C THR A 908 -14.41 -41.02 -15.65
N ASP A 909 -15.32 -40.66 -14.73
CA ASP A 909 -15.13 -39.57 -13.78
C ASP A 909 -14.35 -40.00 -12.53
N THR A 910 -13.65 -39.04 -11.91
CA THR A 910 -12.89 -39.23 -10.67
C THR A 910 -13.18 -38.11 -9.68
N ALA A 911 -13.68 -38.43 -8.50
CA ALA A 911 -14.05 -37.48 -7.44
C ALA A 911 -13.44 -37.89 -6.09
N ILE A 912 -12.32 -37.26 -5.71
CA ILE A 912 -11.50 -37.67 -4.55
C ILE A 912 -11.43 -36.54 -3.52
N GLY A 913 -12.16 -36.71 -2.42
CA GLY A 913 -12.23 -35.79 -1.28
C GLY A 913 -13.65 -35.69 -0.72
N ARG A 914 -13.79 -35.20 0.53
CA ARG A 914 -15.12 -35.00 1.15
C ARG A 914 -15.90 -33.95 0.35
N ASN A 915 -17.12 -34.27 -0.09
CA ASN A 915 -17.97 -33.40 -0.92
C ASN A 915 -17.30 -33.01 -2.26
N ALA A 916 -16.43 -33.85 -2.82
CA ALA A 916 -15.93 -33.69 -4.18
C ALA A 916 -17.00 -34.15 -5.18
N THR A 917 -17.43 -33.32 -6.13
CA THR A 917 -18.53 -33.64 -7.04
C THR A 917 -18.16 -33.42 -8.51
N VAL A 918 -18.34 -34.44 -9.34
CA VAL A 918 -18.22 -34.38 -10.80
C VAL A 918 -19.58 -34.69 -11.42
N ASN A 919 -20.16 -33.71 -12.13
CA ASN A 919 -21.50 -33.80 -12.72
C ASN A 919 -21.51 -33.81 -14.26
N ALA A 920 -20.34 -33.70 -14.90
CA ALA A 920 -20.12 -33.72 -16.35
C ALA A 920 -19.05 -34.76 -16.70
N ALA A 921 -19.03 -35.22 -17.96
CA ALA A 921 -18.32 -36.43 -18.35
C ALA A 921 -16.79 -36.25 -18.49
N ASN A 922 -16.05 -37.37 -18.41
CA ASN A 922 -14.60 -37.45 -18.58
C ASN A 922 -13.82 -36.48 -17.68
N SER A 923 -14.27 -36.24 -16.46
CA SER A 923 -13.83 -35.13 -15.61
C SER A 923 -13.26 -35.55 -14.25
N THR A 924 -12.38 -34.73 -13.67
CA THR A 924 -11.59 -35.09 -12.48
C THR A 924 -11.58 -33.99 -11.42
N ALA A 925 -12.22 -34.24 -10.27
CA ALA A 925 -12.21 -33.38 -9.09
C ALA A 925 -11.41 -34.03 -7.94
N ILE A 926 -10.41 -33.33 -7.41
CA ILE A 926 -9.51 -33.82 -6.35
C ILE A 926 -9.30 -32.72 -5.29
N GLY A 927 -9.96 -32.86 -4.15
CA GLY A 927 -9.99 -31.88 -3.07
C GLY A 927 -11.25 -32.03 -2.19
N ALA A 928 -11.26 -31.45 -0.99
CA ALA A 928 -12.51 -31.32 -0.25
C ALA A 928 -13.36 -30.20 -0.89
N ASN A 929 -14.67 -30.42 -1.07
CA ASN A 929 -15.58 -29.48 -1.74
C ASN A 929 -15.20 -29.12 -3.21
N SER A 930 -14.37 -29.90 -3.91
CA SER A 930 -14.05 -29.62 -5.32
C SER A 930 -15.22 -29.98 -6.24
N ALA A 931 -15.66 -29.06 -7.08
CA ALA A 931 -16.90 -29.16 -7.84
C ALA A 931 -16.71 -28.95 -9.35
N ILE A 932 -17.25 -29.86 -10.15
CA ILE A 932 -17.38 -29.76 -11.60
C ILE A 932 -18.87 -29.82 -11.95
N ALA A 933 -19.39 -28.76 -12.57
CA ALA A 933 -20.80 -28.63 -12.94
C ALA A 933 -21.19 -29.56 -14.09
N ASP A 934 -22.49 -29.69 -14.37
CA ASP A 934 -23.04 -30.61 -15.38
C ASP A 934 -22.81 -30.18 -16.84
N THR A 935 -22.40 -28.94 -17.08
CA THR A 935 -22.01 -28.39 -18.39
C THR A 935 -20.48 -28.37 -18.62
N ALA A 936 -19.71 -29.02 -17.76
CA ALA A 936 -18.25 -28.90 -17.70
C ALA A 936 -17.49 -30.15 -18.19
N ASP A 937 -17.88 -30.74 -19.32
CA ASP A 937 -17.23 -31.93 -19.88
C ASP A 937 -15.72 -31.73 -20.09
N ASN A 938 -14.91 -32.77 -19.85
CA ASN A 938 -13.44 -32.76 -19.91
C ASN A 938 -12.77 -31.73 -18.97
N ALA A 939 -13.31 -31.52 -17.77
CA ALA A 939 -12.77 -30.58 -16.79
C ALA A 939 -11.85 -31.22 -15.72
N VAL A 940 -10.98 -30.40 -15.15
CA VAL A 940 -10.03 -30.77 -14.09
C VAL A 940 -10.11 -29.74 -12.95
N ALA A 941 -10.35 -30.20 -11.71
CA ALA A 941 -10.46 -29.36 -10.52
C ALA A 941 -9.59 -29.94 -9.39
N VAL A 942 -8.45 -29.31 -9.09
CA VAL A 942 -7.43 -29.86 -8.17
C VAL A 942 -7.09 -28.85 -7.08
N GLY A 943 -7.54 -29.14 -5.86
CA GLY A 943 -7.48 -28.26 -4.69
C GLY A 943 -8.83 -28.26 -3.96
N ALA A 944 -8.82 -27.99 -2.66
CA ALA A 944 -10.08 -27.83 -1.93
C ALA A 944 -10.88 -26.62 -2.46
N ASP A 945 -12.20 -26.69 -2.41
CA ASP A 945 -13.12 -25.62 -2.82
C ASP A 945 -12.94 -25.15 -4.28
N THR A 946 -12.26 -25.93 -5.13
CA THR A 946 -12.11 -25.65 -6.56
C THR A 946 -13.43 -25.78 -7.30
N THR A 947 -13.70 -24.92 -8.28
CA THR A 947 -14.96 -24.96 -9.05
C THR A 947 -14.71 -24.84 -10.54
N VAL A 948 -15.25 -25.75 -11.35
CA VAL A 948 -15.25 -25.63 -12.82
C VAL A 948 -16.67 -25.76 -13.37
N THR A 949 -17.17 -24.72 -14.05
CA THR A 949 -18.54 -24.70 -14.59
C THR A 949 -18.62 -24.74 -16.12
N ALA A 950 -17.48 -24.80 -16.81
CA ALA A 950 -17.41 -24.80 -18.27
C ALA A 950 -16.46 -25.88 -18.82
N SER A 951 -16.83 -26.46 -19.96
CA SER A 951 -16.13 -27.58 -20.59
C SER A 951 -14.67 -27.24 -20.94
N GLY A 952 -13.77 -28.20 -20.74
CA GLY A 952 -12.32 -28.04 -20.92
C GLY A 952 -11.65 -27.14 -19.88
N GLY A 953 -12.35 -26.76 -18.81
CA GLY A 953 -11.81 -25.91 -17.75
C GLY A 953 -10.84 -26.65 -16.82
N THR A 954 -9.76 -25.98 -16.41
CA THR A 954 -8.73 -26.55 -15.51
C THR A 954 -8.45 -25.62 -14.32
N ALA A 955 -8.98 -25.93 -13.14
CA ALA A 955 -8.71 -25.23 -11.89
C ALA A 955 -7.63 -25.96 -11.07
N ILE A 956 -6.54 -25.29 -10.69
CA ILE A 956 -5.43 -25.88 -9.90
C ILE A 956 -4.99 -24.91 -8.79
N GLY A 957 -5.41 -25.21 -7.55
CA GLY A 957 -5.17 -24.39 -6.36
C GLY A 957 -6.44 -24.30 -5.50
N GLN A 958 -6.33 -24.18 -4.17
CA GLN A 958 -7.52 -24.08 -3.31
C GLN A 958 -8.37 -22.85 -3.70
N GLY A 959 -9.70 -22.97 -3.77
CA GLY A 959 -10.61 -21.91 -4.21
C GLY A 959 -10.53 -21.53 -5.71
N ALA A 960 -9.64 -22.14 -6.50
CA ALA A 960 -9.48 -21.80 -7.91
C ALA A 960 -10.76 -22.12 -8.71
N THR A 961 -11.19 -21.17 -9.54
CA THR A 961 -12.49 -21.18 -10.20
C THR A 961 -12.37 -20.94 -11.71
N VAL A 962 -12.97 -21.80 -12.54
CA VAL A 962 -13.06 -21.63 -14.00
C VAL A 962 -14.53 -21.59 -14.42
N THR A 963 -14.97 -20.45 -14.96
CA THR A 963 -16.34 -20.25 -15.46
C THR A 963 -16.43 -20.16 -16.98
N ALA A 964 -15.30 -20.16 -17.69
CA ALA A 964 -15.24 -20.07 -19.15
C ALA A 964 -14.55 -21.27 -19.84
N GLN A 965 -15.01 -21.58 -21.04
CA GLN A 965 -14.62 -22.77 -21.81
C GLN A 965 -13.10 -22.81 -22.09
N GLY A 966 -12.50 -24.01 -22.01
CA GLY A 966 -11.10 -24.26 -22.41
C GLY A 966 -10.06 -23.43 -21.65
N SER A 967 -10.36 -23.01 -20.42
CA SER A 967 -9.57 -22.01 -19.68
C SER A 967 -8.94 -22.58 -18.41
N VAL A 968 -7.82 -22.00 -17.98
CA VAL A 968 -7.02 -22.49 -16.84
C VAL A 968 -7.00 -21.44 -15.74
N ALA A 969 -7.42 -21.81 -14.53
CA ALA A 969 -7.20 -21.02 -13.31
C ALA A 969 -6.08 -21.66 -12.50
N LEU A 970 -4.92 -21.00 -12.46
CA LEU A 970 -3.69 -21.53 -11.88
C LEU A 970 -3.29 -20.73 -10.62
N GLY A 971 -3.22 -21.41 -9.47
CA GLY A 971 -2.98 -20.79 -8.16
C GLY A 971 -4.25 -20.71 -7.32
N GLN A 972 -4.05 -20.53 -6.01
CA GLN A 972 -5.11 -20.41 -5.01
C GLN A 972 -5.99 -19.16 -5.30
N ASP A 973 -7.31 -19.24 -5.13
CA ASP A 973 -8.30 -18.20 -5.48
C ASP A 973 -8.17 -17.60 -6.91
N SER A 974 -7.50 -18.27 -7.85
CA SER A 974 -7.42 -17.81 -9.24
C SER A 974 -8.76 -17.98 -9.94
N VAL A 975 -9.18 -17.01 -10.75
CA VAL A 975 -10.45 -17.01 -11.49
C VAL A 975 -10.18 -16.90 -12.98
N ALA A 976 -10.71 -17.83 -13.78
CA ALA A 976 -10.66 -17.78 -15.24
C ALA A 976 -12.10 -17.68 -15.82
N ASP A 977 -12.48 -16.46 -16.17
CA ASP A 977 -13.81 -16.05 -16.61
C ASP A 977 -13.92 -15.74 -18.12
N GLN A 978 -12.81 -15.87 -18.85
CA GLN A 978 -12.69 -15.59 -20.28
C GLN A 978 -12.19 -16.82 -21.02
N ALA A 979 -12.85 -17.20 -22.11
CA ALA A 979 -12.61 -18.47 -22.80
C ALA A 979 -11.23 -18.55 -23.48
N ASN A 980 -10.63 -19.75 -23.44
CA ASN A 980 -9.28 -20.05 -23.94
C ASN A 980 -8.14 -19.22 -23.28
N THR A 981 -8.28 -18.87 -22.00
CA THR A 981 -7.25 -18.08 -21.26
C THR A 981 -6.53 -18.90 -20.19
N VAL A 982 -5.37 -18.40 -19.74
CA VAL A 982 -4.69 -18.87 -18.52
C VAL A 982 -4.65 -17.72 -17.52
N SER A 983 -5.47 -17.79 -16.49
CA SER A 983 -5.49 -16.84 -15.38
C SER A 983 -4.63 -17.34 -14.21
N VAL A 984 -3.83 -16.44 -13.64
CA VAL A 984 -2.94 -16.72 -12.50
C VAL A 984 -3.39 -16.04 -11.19
N GLY A 985 -4.58 -15.44 -11.18
CA GLY A 985 -5.14 -14.73 -10.03
C GLY A 985 -6.60 -14.36 -10.24
N SER A 986 -7.10 -13.41 -9.45
CA SER A 986 -8.43 -12.82 -9.61
C SER A 986 -8.34 -11.30 -9.81
N SER A 987 -9.47 -10.61 -9.96
CA SER A 987 -9.53 -9.14 -10.00
C SER A 987 -8.82 -8.52 -8.79
N ASP A 988 -9.01 -9.13 -7.62
CA ASP A 988 -8.65 -8.62 -6.30
C ASP A 988 -7.30 -9.19 -5.81
N ASN A 989 -6.81 -10.26 -6.44
CA ASN A 989 -5.58 -10.97 -6.08
C ASN A 989 -4.76 -11.33 -7.33
N GLN A 990 -4.11 -10.33 -7.92
CA GLN A 990 -3.33 -10.45 -9.16
C GLN A 990 -1.89 -10.95 -8.87
N ARG A 991 -1.37 -11.87 -9.70
CA ARG A 991 -0.02 -12.46 -9.51
C ARG A 991 0.97 -12.07 -10.59
N ARG A 992 2.21 -11.78 -10.18
CA ARG A 992 3.33 -11.47 -11.07
C ARG A 992 3.89 -12.75 -11.70
N VAL A 993 3.83 -12.87 -13.02
CA VAL A 993 4.61 -13.89 -13.76
C VAL A 993 6.08 -13.45 -13.79
N THR A 994 7.00 -14.37 -13.46
CA THR A 994 8.44 -14.09 -13.39
C THR A 994 9.22 -15.08 -14.27
N HIS A 995 10.51 -14.80 -14.52
CA HIS A 995 11.38 -15.60 -15.39
C HIS A 995 10.92 -15.68 -16.87
N VAL A 996 10.12 -14.71 -17.32
CA VAL A 996 9.70 -14.58 -18.73
C VAL A 996 10.89 -14.16 -19.58
N ALA A 997 11.34 -15.06 -20.46
CA ALA A 997 12.38 -14.81 -21.46
C ALA A 997 11.97 -13.69 -22.45
N ALA A 998 12.88 -13.25 -23.33
CA ALA A 998 12.49 -12.32 -24.39
C ALA A 998 11.63 -13.06 -25.41
N GLY A 999 10.41 -12.57 -25.66
CA GLY A 999 9.52 -13.12 -26.68
C GLY A 999 10.13 -13.00 -28.08
N THR A 1000 10.01 -14.05 -28.87
CA THR A 1000 10.58 -14.23 -30.22
C THR A 1000 9.51 -14.46 -31.28
N SER A 1001 8.38 -15.06 -30.89
CA SER A 1001 7.14 -15.15 -31.66
C SER A 1001 6.18 -14.03 -31.26
N ALA A 1002 5.26 -13.67 -32.15
CA ALA A 1002 4.17 -12.73 -31.85
C ALA A 1002 3.14 -13.27 -30.82
N THR A 1003 3.28 -14.54 -30.42
CA THR A 1003 2.45 -15.21 -29.40
C THR A 1003 3.16 -15.35 -28.04
N ASP A 1004 4.42 -14.90 -27.94
CA ASP A 1004 5.18 -15.01 -26.70
C ASP A 1004 4.87 -13.86 -25.74
N ALA A 1005 4.89 -14.14 -24.43
CA ALA A 1005 4.71 -13.11 -23.41
C ALA A 1005 5.88 -12.10 -23.44
N THR A 1006 5.56 -10.83 -23.72
CA THR A 1006 6.55 -9.73 -23.73
C THR A 1006 6.99 -9.41 -22.30
N ASN A 1007 8.29 -9.46 -22.01
CA ASN A 1007 8.79 -9.09 -20.68
C ASN A 1007 8.99 -7.57 -20.53
N VAL A 1008 9.06 -7.10 -19.27
CA VAL A 1008 9.13 -5.66 -18.93
C VAL A 1008 10.27 -4.93 -19.65
N ARG A 1009 11.42 -5.59 -19.86
CA ARG A 1009 12.57 -5.03 -20.58
C ARG A 1009 12.28 -4.79 -22.07
N GLN A 1010 11.53 -5.70 -22.72
CA GLN A 1010 11.11 -5.52 -24.12
C GLN A 1010 10.09 -4.39 -24.25
N MET A 1011 9.14 -4.30 -23.31
CA MET A 1011 8.20 -3.17 -23.23
C MET A 1011 8.96 -1.86 -23.01
N GLN A 1012 9.89 -1.78 -22.04
CA GLN A 1012 10.71 -0.59 -21.78
C GLN A 1012 11.57 -0.19 -23.00
N ALA A 1013 12.10 -1.15 -23.76
CA ALA A 1013 12.81 -0.86 -25.00
C ALA A 1013 11.88 -0.33 -26.11
N GLY A 1014 10.66 -0.88 -26.22
CA GLY A 1014 9.62 -0.39 -27.12
C GLY A 1014 9.11 1.01 -26.75
N ASP A 1015 8.91 1.28 -25.46
CA ASP A 1015 8.52 2.58 -24.92
C ASP A 1015 9.65 3.60 -25.10
N ALA A 1016 10.91 3.23 -24.86
CA ALA A 1016 12.06 4.09 -25.11
C ALA A 1016 12.22 4.43 -26.61
N ALA A 1017 12.03 3.44 -27.51
CA ALA A 1017 12.02 3.66 -28.95
C ALA A 1017 10.83 4.52 -29.41
N THR A 1018 9.66 4.34 -28.81
CA THR A 1018 8.44 5.12 -29.10
C THR A 1018 8.56 6.54 -28.58
N LEU A 1019 9.10 6.74 -27.37
CA LEU A 1019 9.39 8.05 -26.78
C LEU A 1019 10.49 8.78 -27.57
N SER A 1020 11.53 8.07 -28.01
CA SER A 1020 12.57 8.62 -28.90
C SER A 1020 11.97 9.04 -30.25
N SER A 1021 11.09 8.23 -30.83
CA SER A 1021 10.37 8.55 -32.08
C SER A 1021 9.40 9.72 -31.89
N ALA A 1022 8.68 9.78 -30.77
CA ALA A 1022 7.74 10.84 -30.43
C ALA A 1022 8.44 12.16 -30.12
N ARG A 1023 9.60 12.13 -29.43
CA ARG A 1023 10.50 13.28 -29.28
C ARG A 1023 11.00 13.71 -30.66
N THR A 1024 11.66 12.84 -31.41
CA THR A 1024 12.16 13.15 -32.77
C THR A 1024 11.07 13.75 -33.67
N TYR A 1025 9.84 13.22 -33.64
CA TYR A 1025 8.70 13.78 -34.36
C TYR A 1025 8.29 15.17 -33.83
N THR A 1026 8.14 15.33 -32.51
CA THR A 1026 7.74 16.58 -31.86
C THR A 1026 8.81 17.66 -32.03
N ASP A 1027 10.08 17.32 -31.90
CA ASP A 1027 11.24 18.19 -32.06
C ASP A 1027 11.40 18.57 -33.53
N THR A 1028 11.27 17.63 -34.47
CA THR A 1028 11.23 17.92 -35.91
C THR A 1028 10.05 18.82 -36.25
N ARG A 1029 8.86 18.58 -35.69
CA ARG A 1029 7.67 19.38 -35.98
C ARG A 1029 7.74 20.76 -35.34
N SER A 1030 8.34 20.87 -34.16
CA SER A 1030 8.60 22.14 -33.46
C SER A 1030 9.68 22.93 -34.18
N ALA A 1031 10.77 22.30 -34.64
CA ALA A 1031 11.79 22.93 -35.47
C ALA A 1031 11.25 23.35 -36.83
N GLN A 1032 10.39 22.57 -37.49
CA GLN A 1032 9.68 22.97 -38.70
C GLN A 1032 8.73 24.15 -38.44
N THR A 1033 7.99 24.14 -37.33
CA THR A 1033 7.03 25.19 -36.98
C THR A 1033 7.76 26.48 -36.60
N LEU A 1034 8.82 26.39 -35.80
CA LEU A 1034 9.69 27.51 -35.43
C LEU A 1034 10.46 28.03 -36.66
N SER A 1035 10.98 27.16 -37.52
CA SER A 1035 11.60 27.58 -38.79
C SER A 1035 10.60 28.26 -39.73
N SER A 1036 9.33 27.82 -39.74
CA SER A 1036 8.26 28.47 -40.52
C SER A 1036 7.81 29.79 -39.90
N ALA A 1037 7.74 29.87 -38.57
CA ALA A 1037 7.37 31.07 -37.84
C ALA A 1037 8.48 32.13 -37.88
N ASN A 1038 9.74 31.72 -37.77
CA ASN A 1038 10.92 32.55 -38.01
C ASN A 1038 10.92 32.97 -39.47
N ALA A 1039 10.91 32.07 -40.46
CA ALA A 1039 10.89 32.47 -41.87
C ALA A 1039 9.71 33.39 -42.24
N TYR A 1040 8.54 33.26 -41.60
CA TYR A 1040 7.43 34.22 -41.74
C TYR A 1040 7.73 35.56 -41.06
N THR A 1041 8.26 35.55 -39.85
CA THR A 1041 8.63 36.75 -39.08
C THR A 1041 9.78 37.49 -39.74
N ASP A 1042 10.84 36.78 -40.11
CA ASP A 1042 11.99 37.24 -40.88
C ASP A 1042 11.56 37.76 -42.26
N ALA A 1043 10.61 37.13 -42.95
CA ALA A 1043 10.06 37.69 -44.19
C ALA A 1043 9.24 38.97 -43.95
N ARG A 1044 8.55 39.10 -42.81
CA ARG A 1044 7.84 40.33 -42.43
C ARG A 1044 8.76 41.43 -41.93
N MET A 1045 9.83 41.09 -41.22
CA MET A 1045 10.86 42.00 -40.74
C MET A 1045 11.80 42.41 -41.88
N SER A 1046 12.07 41.54 -42.85
CA SER A 1046 12.71 41.89 -44.13
C SER A 1046 11.79 42.83 -44.89
N ALA A 1047 10.53 42.47 -45.16
CA ALA A 1047 9.61 43.37 -45.87
C ALA A 1047 9.46 44.75 -45.18
N MET A 1048 9.40 44.80 -43.83
CA MET A 1048 9.40 46.04 -43.06
C MET A 1048 10.75 46.78 -43.11
N SER A 1049 11.88 46.06 -43.15
CA SER A 1049 13.21 46.62 -43.35
C SER A 1049 13.41 47.12 -44.79
N ASP A 1050 12.83 46.45 -45.78
CA ASP A 1050 12.87 46.80 -47.20
C ASP A 1050 11.97 48.02 -47.46
N ASP A 1051 10.79 48.10 -46.83
CA ASP A 1051 9.96 49.30 -46.79
C ASP A 1051 10.67 50.46 -46.06
N PHE A 1052 11.38 50.20 -44.96
CA PHE A 1052 12.15 51.23 -44.24
C PHE A 1052 13.41 51.67 -44.99
N LEU A 1053 14.10 50.76 -45.69
CA LEU A 1053 15.22 51.05 -46.57
C LEU A 1053 14.75 51.78 -47.82
N SER A 1054 13.59 51.43 -48.37
CA SER A 1054 12.91 52.14 -49.46
C SER A 1054 12.55 53.57 -49.04
N LEU A 1055 11.90 53.73 -47.87
CA LEU A 1055 11.60 55.04 -47.29
C LEU A 1055 12.88 55.86 -47.02
N ARG A 1056 13.92 55.25 -46.45
CA ARG A 1056 15.23 55.88 -46.23
C ARG A 1056 15.93 56.24 -47.55
N SER A 1057 15.75 55.45 -48.60
CA SER A 1057 16.31 55.68 -49.93
C SER A 1057 15.56 56.78 -50.68
N ASP A 1058 14.22 56.84 -50.60
CA ASP A 1058 13.43 57.94 -51.17
C ASP A 1058 13.69 59.26 -50.44
N VAL A 1059 13.71 59.25 -49.11
CA VAL A 1059 14.11 60.42 -48.31
C VAL A 1059 15.56 60.82 -48.61
N GLY A 1060 16.48 59.86 -48.71
CA GLY A 1060 17.88 60.10 -49.05
C GLY A 1060 18.05 60.69 -50.45
N TYR A 1061 17.38 60.13 -51.46
CA TYR A 1061 17.40 60.59 -52.85
C TYR A 1061 16.78 61.99 -53.00
N ARG A 1062 15.72 62.29 -52.25
CA ARG A 1062 15.09 63.62 -52.24
C ARG A 1062 15.95 64.66 -51.50
N LEU A 1063 16.69 64.26 -50.47
CA LEU A 1063 17.69 65.12 -49.82
C LEU A 1063 18.91 65.35 -50.71
N ASP A 1064 19.41 64.32 -51.40
CA ASP A 1064 20.53 64.41 -52.35
C ASP A 1064 20.18 65.29 -53.56
N GLN A 1065 18.97 65.16 -54.14
CA GLN A 1065 18.45 66.12 -55.12
C GLN A 1065 18.33 67.54 -54.56
N GLN A 1066 17.98 67.70 -53.28
CA GLN A 1066 17.86 69.02 -52.65
C GLN A 1066 19.23 69.66 -52.41
N ASP A 1067 20.22 68.92 -51.90
CA ASP A 1067 21.60 69.39 -51.75
C ASP A 1067 22.22 69.71 -53.12
N HIS A 1068 22.03 68.85 -54.13
CA HIS A 1068 22.53 69.12 -55.48
C HIS A 1068 21.96 70.42 -56.07
N ARG A 1069 20.67 70.72 -55.82
CA ARG A 1069 20.07 72.00 -56.22
C ARG A 1069 20.54 73.18 -55.37
N ILE A 1070 20.81 72.98 -54.08
CA ILE A 1070 21.42 74.01 -53.21
C ILE A 1070 22.83 74.35 -53.70
N ASP A 1071 23.63 73.35 -54.10
CA ASP A 1071 24.97 73.55 -54.66
C ASP A 1071 24.94 74.17 -56.05
N GLN A 1072 23.98 73.80 -56.92
CA GLN A 1072 23.75 74.50 -58.19
C GLN A 1072 23.35 75.97 -57.98
N GLN A 1073 22.46 76.27 -57.03
CA GLN A 1073 22.09 77.65 -56.70
C GLN A 1073 23.23 78.44 -56.03
N GLY A 1074 24.05 77.78 -55.21
CA GLY A 1074 25.26 78.34 -54.61
C GLY A 1074 26.32 78.65 -55.65
N ALA A 1075 26.61 77.72 -56.56
CA ALA A 1075 27.49 77.93 -57.71
C ALA A 1075 26.97 79.06 -58.61
N MET A 1076 25.66 79.10 -58.92
CA MET A 1076 25.05 80.21 -59.67
C MET A 1076 25.17 81.56 -58.95
N SER A 1077 24.99 81.59 -57.62
CA SER A 1077 25.13 82.80 -56.81
C SER A 1077 26.59 83.29 -56.77
N ALA A 1078 27.55 82.38 -56.64
CA ALA A 1078 28.98 82.68 -56.74
C ALA A 1078 29.36 83.18 -58.15
N ALA A 1079 28.80 82.58 -59.20
CA ALA A 1079 28.97 83.05 -60.58
C ALA A 1079 28.44 84.48 -60.75
N MET A 1080 27.19 84.73 -60.33
CA MET A 1080 26.55 86.05 -60.35
C MET A 1080 27.35 87.10 -59.56
N LEU A 1081 27.89 86.75 -58.39
CA LEU A 1081 28.74 87.64 -57.58
C LEU A 1081 30.07 87.95 -58.27
N ASN A 1082 30.72 86.94 -58.86
CA ASN A 1082 31.95 87.12 -59.65
C ASN A 1082 31.68 87.96 -60.92
N MET A 1083 30.51 87.80 -61.54
CA MET A 1083 30.08 88.64 -62.68
C MET A 1083 29.80 90.07 -62.25
N ALA A 1084 29.06 90.29 -61.15
CA ALA A 1084 28.70 91.62 -60.67
C ALA A 1084 29.93 92.41 -60.17
N THR A 1085 30.87 91.75 -59.49
CA THR A 1085 32.16 92.36 -59.11
C THR A 1085 33.05 92.61 -60.32
N SER A 1086 33.09 91.68 -61.29
CA SER A 1086 33.74 91.88 -62.60
C SER A 1086 33.10 93.02 -63.41
N ALA A 1087 31.81 93.32 -63.23
CA ALA A 1087 31.13 94.46 -63.85
C ALA A 1087 31.39 95.79 -63.12
N ALA A 1088 31.73 95.77 -61.83
CA ALA A 1088 32.05 96.94 -61.02
C ALA A 1088 33.45 97.55 -61.30
N GLY A 1089 33.68 98.78 -60.84
CA GLY A 1089 35.02 99.37 -60.69
C GLY A 1089 35.61 100.19 -61.85
N ILE A 1090 34.99 100.24 -63.04
CA ILE A 1090 35.52 101.03 -64.19
C ILE A 1090 34.42 101.92 -64.78
N ARG A 1091 34.73 103.21 -65.01
CA ARG A 1091 33.77 104.22 -65.48
C ARG A 1091 33.56 104.19 -67.01
N THR A 1092 32.89 103.15 -67.52
CA THR A 1092 32.42 103.08 -68.92
C THR A 1092 30.89 103.07 -69.01
N GLN A 1093 30.32 103.60 -70.11
CA GLN A 1093 28.85 103.70 -70.24
C GLN A 1093 28.14 102.35 -70.38
N ASN A 1094 28.79 101.37 -71.01
CA ASN A 1094 28.27 100.03 -71.26
C ASN A 1094 29.37 99.02 -70.89
N ARG A 1095 29.00 97.90 -70.28
CA ARG A 1095 29.91 96.81 -69.93
C ARG A 1095 29.17 95.48 -69.95
N VAL A 1096 29.88 94.41 -70.36
CA VAL A 1096 29.45 93.03 -70.12
C VAL A 1096 30.45 92.41 -69.14
N GLY A 1097 29.94 91.79 -68.09
CA GLY A 1097 30.68 90.92 -67.19
C GLY A 1097 30.34 89.46 -67.48
N VAL A 1098 31.32 88.57 -67.32
CA VAL A 1098 31.12 87.13 -67.27
C VAL A 1098 31.77 86.64 -65.98
N GLY A 1099 31.07 85.76 -65.26
CA GLY A 1099 31.53 85.21 -63.98
C GLY A 1099 31.23 83.72 -63.93
N VAL A 1100 32.19 82.94 -63.46
CA VAL A 1100 32.04 81.50 -63.21
C VAL A 1100 32.00 81.25 -61.70
N GLY A 1101 31.26 80.21 -61.30
CA GLY A 1101 31.09 79.83 -59.91
C GLY A 1101 31.10 78.32 -59.76
N PHE A 1102 31.63 77.85 -58.63
CA PHE A 1102 31.85 76.45 -58.31
C PHE A 1102 31.49 76.24 -56.84
N GLN A 1103 30.68 75.22 -56.55
CA GLN A 1103 30.35 74.82 -55.18
C GLN A 1103 30.18 73.29 -55.16
N ASN A 1104 30.96 72.60 -54.32
CA ASN A 1104 30.86 71.14 -54.05
C ASN A 1104 30.77 70.20 -55.27
N GLY A 1105 31.24 70.64 -56.45
CA GLY A 1105 31.18 69.89 -57.72
C GLY A 1105 30.14 70.40 -58.71
N ALA A 1106 29.13 71.16 -58.27
CA ALA A 1106 28.28 71.93 -59.16
C ALA A 1106 29.06 73.12 -59.76
N THR A 1107 28.81 73.42 -61.04
CA THR A 1107 29.51 74.47 -61.78
C THR A 1107 28.51 75.34 -62.53
N ALA A 1108 28.68 76.65 -62.47
CA ALA A 1108 27.76 77.61 -63.07
C ALA A 1108 28.50 78.68 -63.87
N VAL A 1109 27.87 79.09 -64.97
CA VAL A 1109 28.31 80.23 -65.78
C VAL A 1109 27.25 81.32 -65.68
N SER A 1110 27.70 82.57 -65.53
CA SER A 1110 26.84 83.74 -65.54
C SER A 1110 27.36 84.81 -66.49
N ILE A 1111 26.43 85.55 -67.08
CA ILE A 1111 26.68 86.70 -67.94
C ILE A 1111 25.76 87.83 -67.52
N GLY A 1112 26.27 89.05 -67.50
CA GLY A 1112 25.46 90.22 -67.21
C GLY A 1112 25.97 91.48 -67.88
N TYR A 1113 25.05 92.41 -68.08
CA TYR A 1113 25.26 93.69 -68.73
C TYR A 1113 24.99 94.81 -67.72
N GLN A 1114 25.95 95.72 -67.59
CA GLN A 1114 25.86 96.91 -66.75
C GLN A 1114 25.93 98.16 -67.61
N ARG A 1115 25.05 99.12 -67.31
CA ARG A 1115 24.98 100.42 -67.99
C ARG A 1115 24.99 101.56 -66.97
N ALA A 1116 25.86 102.54 -67.18
CA ALA A 1116 25.80 103.79 -66.43
C ALA A 1116 24.69 104.70 -66.99
N LEU A 1117 23.82 105.19 -66.11
CA LEU A 1117 22.79 106.19 -66.43
C LEU A 1117 23.26 107.61 -66.09
N SER A 1118 24.13 107.74 -65.08
CA SER A 1118 24.86 108.98 -64.74
C SER A 1118 26.15 108.62 -64.00
N GLU A 1119 26.98 109.62 -63.65
CA GLU A 1119 28.16 109.39 -62.79
C GLU A 1119 27.83 108.79 -61.41
N ARG A 1120 26.57 108.93 -60.97
CA ARG A 1120 26.06 108.47 -59.66
C ARG A 1120 25.09 107.30 -59.73
N ALA A 1121 24.73 106.80 -60.92
CA ALA A 1121 23.69 105.78 -61.08
C ALA A 1121 24.02 104.74 -62.16
N THR A 1122 23.93 103.45 -61.83
CA THR A 1122 24.12 102.33 -62.77
C THR A 1122 23.03 101.26 -62.64
N VAL A 1123 22.65 100.65 -63.76
CA VAL A 1123 21.74 99.49 -63.80
C VAL A 1123 22.54 98.27 -64.26
N THR A 1124 22.37 97.13 -63.58
CA THR A 1124 22.98 95.84 -63.94
C THR A 1124 21.88 94.78 -64.08
N ILE A 1125 21.95 93.98 -65.14
CA ILE A 1125 21.06 92.83 -65.37
C ILE A 1125 21.95 91.63 -65.71
N GLY A 1126 21.74 90.50 -65.04
CA GLY A 1126 22.51 89.28 -65.27
C GLY A 1126 21.68 88.01 -65.17
N GLY A 1127 22.17 86.95 -65.81
CA GLY A 1127 21.62 85.61 -65.73
C GLY A 1127 22.72 84.57 -65.52
N SER A 1128 22.38 83.47 -64.86
CA SER A 1128 23.26 82.34 -64.60
C SER A 1128 22.56 81.02 -64.89
N ALA A 1129 23.33 80.01 -65.30
CA ALA A 1129 22.87 78.65 -65.55
C ALA A 1129 23.84 77.62 -64.95
N SER A 1130 23.29 76.51 -64.45
CA SER A 1130 24.03 75.34 -63.97
C SER A 1130 23.24 74.08 -64.33
N SER A 1131 23.77 73.29 -65.26
CA SER A 1131 23.10 72.21 -66.02
C SER A 1131 21.67 72.54 -66.49
N ASP A 1132 20.69 72.34 -65.61
CA ASP A 1132 19.25 72.32 -65.89
C ASP A 1132 18.49 73.45 -65.15
N ASP A 1133 19.09 74.03 -64.10
CA ASP A 1133 18.51 75.14 -63.32
C ASP A 1133 19.11 76.49 -63.76
N THR A 1134 18.29 77.54 -63.76
CA THR A 1134 18.69 78.89 -64.21
C THR A 1134 18.14 79.98 -63.30
N ALA A 1135 18.87 81.09 -63.19
CA ALA A 1135 18.49 82.26 -62.38
C ALA A 1135 18.76 83.57 -63.14
N ILE A 1136 17.92 84.58 -62.91
CA ILE A 1136 18.03 85.91 -63.53
C ILE A 1136 17.84 86.97 -62.44
N GLY A 1137 18.70 87.98 -62.43
CA GLY A 1137 18.68 89.08 -61.46
C GLY A 1137 18.91 90.44 -62.11
N ALA A 1138 18.26 91.46 -61.57
CA ALA A 1138 18.46 92.86 -61.97
C ALA A 1138 18.64 93.73 -60.72
N GLY A 1139 19.56 94.68 -60.78
CA GLY A 1139 19.92 95.56 -59.67
C GLY A 1139 20.22 96.98 -60.13
N VAL A 1140 19.99 97.94 -59.24
CA VAL A 1140 20.26 99.36 -59.48
C VAL A 1140 21.12 99.91 -58.35
N GLY A 1141 22.25 100.52 -58.71
CA GLY A 1141 23.21 101.11 -57.77
C GLY A 1141 23.21 102.62 -57.86
N PHE A 1142 23.08 103.29 -56.72
CA PHE A 1142 23.16 104.74 -56.58
C PHE A 1142 24.23 105.11 -55.55
N GLY A 1143 25.15 106.01 -55.92
CA GLY A 1143 26.17 106.55 -55.02
C GLY A 1143 25.97 108.05 -54.81
N TRP A 1144 26.04 108.52 -53.57
CA TRP A 1144 25.92 109.94 -53.21
C TRP A 1144 27.28 110.59 -53.03
#